data_AF-A0A6I2U4K6-F1
#
_entry.id   AF-A0A6I2U4K6-F1
#
_cell.length_a   1.000
_cell.length_b   1.000
_cell.length_c   1.000
_cell.angle_alpha   90.00
_cell.angle_beta   90.00
_cell.angle_gamma   90.00
#
_symmetry.space_group_name_H-M   'P 1'
#
loop_
_entity.id
_entity.type
_entity.pdbx_description
1 polymer ?
#
loop_
_entity_poly.entity_id
_entity_poly.type
_entity_poly.pdbx_seq_one_letter_code
_entity_poly.pdbx_strand_id
1 'polypeptide(L)'
;MKRKKRIIRMLAAVLAASVLGRWGVPARAAGPAQVTVTVDGADVTPLAGARRVGANIEMSMISDAMWQANGNWMEQSFFAGELDMMRWGYDAWAFDWEQETPLSENRYWGGLNSRDAAGSFGLREFIRFCKQQDIVPFVMIPIESLDAFGGQAGLEKVKALTASMAQYIAQEGIELCYFDMGNEPWNNGAGGVANARYLGSLFPEFQQIVKAANPNYRLVLQRAPENILWNSWNSALVSAAQGAFDAYDDHRYAFYGWNKYFDKNSDALLEPGTPIEGKEGILGECNIGWTPVQDDWNAGHVRDMGGSMALLNAMLEMIGDGRYSRIVTWPSHYPSKASISGCPENAFGWFDLDQWYLEGKTVRLTGPAAAHRIVNQNVLENRLGASSSAEKVRVYAYCNAAQTDLRVIVLNKWDATQLTLNVPEQMDCVSAMVLSGESVWDTAPEYRSLFAGCEAVTGGSYTGGIPGESVVVYTFSSVAPGKAPGQPELLSPGNGAGGAGTAQAFAWTPVDGGRNYRLTVSPNADLSAPVIDTYTGMACRYQAARELEAGTAYYWRVTAENQAGSAASGTACFTTQEAPGGGTVTLNNDSPYLSYSANWNQQASAGSYRNDDASCKEKDGFVEFTFTGTGAKLYGLRGNWCGMADAQVDFGAPVRIDAYAGTTQEQALLFDTGELPYGEHTVTLTVAGEKNEASSDTWIEFDKVELSDSQNGAPVINKVVWNDENPNLKKFSVWKHQSVPGSYHDDDSSSNTWKAHIEFSFEGSNAVIYGLKGPWCGRAQITVDGAAAADIDAYAPEMMLQQVLYDTGTLEPGTHTVRITVKAEKSPESSGRWVEIDRVVWQ
;
A
#
# COMPACT_ATOMS: atom_id res chain seq x y z
N MET A 1 -44.82 1.66 -33.20
CA MET A 1 -43.91 0.50 -32.96
C MET A 1 -42.70 0.79 -32.05
N LYS A 2 -42.35 2.05 -31.72
CA LYS A 2 -41.24 2.38 -30.78
C LYS A 2 -41.63 2.45 -29.28
N ARG A 3 -42.92 2.53 -28.93
CA ARG A 3 -43.39 2.53 -27.52
C ARG A 3 -43.57 1.13 -26.87
N LYS A 4 -43.81 0.07 -27.66
CA LYS A 4 -43.89 -1.32 -27.14
C LYS A 4 -42.52 -1.96 -26.84
N LYS A 5 -41.42 -1.45 -27.40
CA LYS A 5 -40.04 -1.92 -27.12
C LYS A 5 -39.43 -1.34 -25.84
N ARG A 6 -39.95 -0.22 -25.31
CA ARG A 6 -39.49 0.37 -24.03
C ARG A 6 -40.12 -0.29 -22.80
N ILE A 7 -41.39 -0.69 -22.88
CA ILE A 7 -42.09 -1.36 -21.77
C ILE A 7 -41.58 -2.80 -21.57
N ILE A 8 -41.21 -3.51 -22.64
CA ILE A 8 -40.62 -4.86 -22.54
C ILE A 8 -39.18 -4.82 -21.97
N ARG A 9 -38.43 -3.71 -22.18
CA ARG A 9 -37.11 -3.52 -21.55
C ARG A 9 -37.20 -3.10 -20.08
N MET A 10 -38.22 -2.34 -19.69
CA MET A 10 -38.46 -1.99 -18.27
C MET A 10 -39.02 -3.15 -17.44
N LEU A 11 -39.90 -4.00 -17.99
CA LEU A 11 -40.34 -5.22 -17.28
C LEU A 11 -39.23 -6.27 -17.17
N ALA A 12 -38.31 -6.36 -18.15
CA ALA A 12 -37.14 -7.23 -18.04
C ALA A 12 -36.13 -6.72 -17.00
N ALA A 13 -36.00 -5.41 -16.82
CA ALA A 13 -35.14 -4.81 -15.79
C ALA A 13 -35.72 -4.97 -14.38
N VAL A 14 -37.05 -4.90 -14.21
CA VAL A 14 -37.71 -5.07 -12.91
C VAL A 14 -37.85 -6.55 -12.52
N LEU A 15 -38.00 -7.49 -13.47
CA LEU A 15 -37.90 -8.93 -13.16
C LEU A 15 -36.45 -9.40 -12.94
N ALA A 16 -35.45 -8.76 -13.56
CA ALA A 16 -34.03 -9.06 -13.27
C ALA A 16 -33.62 -8.59 -11.87
N ALA A 17 -34.18 -7.47 -11.38
CA ALA A 17 -33.91 -6.95 -10.05
C ALA A 17 -34.57 -7.75 -8.90
N SER A 18 -35.57 -8.60 -9.20
CA SER A 18 -36.20 -9.48 -8.20
C SER A 18 -35.75 -10.95 -8.29
N VAL A 19 -34.84 -11.29 -9.23
CA VAL A 19 -34.26 -12.64 -9.40
C VAL A 19 -32.73 -12.64 -9.27
N LEU A 20 -32.10 -11.47 -9.17
CA LEU A 20 -30.78 -11.35 -8.53
C LEU A 20 -30.97 -11.53 -7.03
N GLY A 21 -31.13 -12.79 -6.63
CA GLY A 21 -30.92 -13.19 -5.26
C GLY A 21 -29.61 -12.58 -4.78
N ARG A 22 -29.58 -12.18 -3.51
CA ARG A 22 -28.35 -11.99 -2.74
C ARG A 22 -27.32 -12.96 -3.31
N TRP A 23 -26.21 -12.45 -3.84
CA TRP A 23 -25.06 -13.29 -4.13
C TRP A 23 -24.67 -13.88 -2.79
N GLY A 24 -25.24 -15.04 -2.49
CA GLY A 24 -24.93 -15.79 -1.31
C GLY A 24 -23.47 -16.16 -1.46
N VAL A 25 -22.68 -15.84 -0.44
CA VAL A 25 -21.41 -16.52 -0.19
C VAL A 25 -21.59 -17.99 -0.58
N PRO A 26 -20.74 -18.58 -1.44
CA PRO A 26 -20.88 -19.98 -1.83
C PRO A 26 -21.08 -20.81 -0.57
N ALA A 27 -22.18 -21.57 -0.49
CA ALA A 27 -22.45 -22.39 0.68
C ALA A 27 -21.24 -23.30 0.93
N ARG A 28 -20.67 -23.22 2.15
CA ARG A 28 -19.50 -24.03 2.54
C ARG A 28 -19.83 -25.51 2.30
N ALA A 29 -18.92 -26.22 1.65
CA ALA A 29 -19.15 -27.64 1.37
C ALA A 29 -18.90 -28.45 2.63
N ALA A 30 -19.86 -29.33 2.96
CA ALA A 30 -19.75 -30.24 4.11
C ALA A 30 -18.55 -31.18 3.95
N GLY A 31 -17.65 -31.18 4.93
CA GLY A 31 -16.48 -32.06 4.96
C GLY A 31 -16.82 -33.50 5.32
N PRO A 32 -15.88 -34.44 5.16
CA PRO A 32 -16.02 -35.75 5.79
C PRO A 32 -16.17 -35.58 7.30
N ALA A 33 -17.07 -36.36 7.91
CA ALA A 33 -17.32 -36.29 9.35
C ALA A 33 -16.09 -36.68 10.20
N GLN A 34 -15.22 -37.53 9.64
CA GLN A 34 -13.98 -37.99 10.25
C GLN A 34 -12.85 -37.97 9.22
N VAL A 35 -11.70 -37.45 9.65
CA VAL A 35 -10.45 -37.47 8.88
C VAL A 35 -9.39 -38.17 9.71
N THR A 36 -8.65 -39.10 9.10
CA THR A 36 -7.46 -39.70 9.70
C THR A 36 -6.24 -39.15 9.02
N VAL A 37 -5.27 -38.68 9.81
CA VAL A 37 -3.94 -38.31 9.36
C VAL A 37 -2.95 -39.28 9.97
N THR A 38 -2.04 -39.78 9.15
CA THR A 38 -0.99 -40.69 9.58
C THR A 38 0.37 -40.08 9.27
N VAL A 39 1.22 -39.98 10.29
CA VAL A 39 2.62 -39.56 10.19
C VAL A 39 3.51 -40.80 10.30
N ASP A 40 4.32 -41.04 9.28
CA ASP A 40 5.29 -42.13 9.26
C ASP A 40 6.59 -41.70 9.95
N GLY A 41 6.78 -42.18 11.19
CA GLY A 41 7.99 -41.91 11.99
C GLY A 41 9.27 -42.54 11.46
N ALA A 42 9.19 -43.47 10.49
CA ALA A 42 10.36 -44.11 9.89
C ALA A 42 10.86 -43.38 8.63
N ASP A 43 9.99 -42.66 7.93
CA ASP A 43 10.31 -41.90 6.71
C ASP A 43 10.81 -40.49 7.04
N VAL A 44 11.98 -40.40 7.68
CA VAL A 44 12.59 -39.12 8.10
C VAL A 44 13.65 -38.70 7.10
N THR A 45 13.43 -37.55 6.46
CA THR A 45 14.35 -36.98 5.46
C THR A 45 14.80 -35.57 5.87
N PRO A 46 16.11 -35.29 5.98
CA PRO A 46 16.60 -33.93 6.21
C PRO A 46 16.17 -32.99 5.08
N LEU A 47 15.72 -31.79 5.43
CA LEU A 47 15.43 -30.76 4.43
C LEU A 47 16.74 -30.23 3.82
N ALA A 48 16.81 -30.23 2.50
CA ALA A 48 17.98 -29.77 1.75
C ALA A 48 17.96 -28.25 1.44
N GLY A 49 16.77 -27.64 1.42
CA GLY A 49 16.54 -26.26 0.99
C GLY A 49 16.07 -25.33 2.11
N ALA A 50 15.24 -24.35 1.73
CA ALA A 50 14.68 -23.35 2.61
C ALA A 50 13.88 -23.98 3.75
N ARG A 51 14.00 -23.41 4.94
CA ARG A 51 13.13 -23.72 6.10
C ARG A 51 12.37 -22.50 6.59
N ARG A 52 12.64 -21.35 5.97
CA ARG A 52 12.09 -20.05 6.31
C ARG A 52 11.80 -19.29 5.02
N VAL A 53 10.90 -18.33 5.12
CA VAL A 53 10.42 -17.49 4.04
C VAL A 53 10.62 -16.03 4.43
N GLY A 54 11.24 -15.29 3.52
CA GLY A 54 11.48 -13.87 3.59
C GLY A 54 10.42 -13.01 2.90
N ALA A 55 10.65 -11.70 2.86
CA ALA A 55 9.79 -10.73 2.18
C ALA A 55 10.54 -9.86 1.19
N ASN A 56 9.86 -9.42 0.14
CA ASN A 56 10.29 -8.28 -0.67
C ASN A 56 9.73 -6.96 -0.14
N ILE A 57 10.55 -5.93 -0.15
CA ILE A 57 10.21 -4.54 0.13
C ILE A 57 10.39 -3.71 -1.15
N GLU A 58 9.31 -3.07 -1.60
CA GLU A 58 9.30 -2.11 -2.69
C GLU A 58 10.00 -0.82 -2.28
N MET A 59 11.17 -0.55 -2.85
CA MET A 59 11.92 0.66 -2.54
C MET A 59 11.19 1.94 -2.97
N SER A 60 10.29 1.83 -3.95
CA SER A 60 9.43 2.92 -4.43
C SER A 60 8.31 3.32 -3.47
N MET A 61 8.09 2.53 -2.40
CA MET A 61 6.94 2.64 -1.50
C MET A 61 7.30 2.76 -0.02
N ILE A 62 8.59 2.89 0.30
CA ILE A 62 9.12 3.15 1.64
C ILE A 62 9.75 4.54 1.74
N SER A 63 9.75 5.12 2.94
CA SER A 63 10.46 6.37 3.26
C SER A 63 11.00 6.39 4.67
N ASP A 64 11.90 7.33 4.96
CA ASP A 64 12.40 7.58 6.31
C ASP A 64 11.28 7.84 7.32
N ALA A 65 10.21 8.52 6.90
CA ALA A 65 9.02 8.72 7.75
C ALA A 65 8.34 7.39 8.12
N MET A 66 8.29 6.43 7.18
CA MET A 66 7.80 5.07 7.47
C MET A 66 8.72 4.34 8.45
N TRP A 67 10.04 4.53 8.34
CA TRP A 67 11.03 3.96 9.27
C TRP A 67 11.01 4.59 10.67
N GLN A 68 10.56 5.84 10.78
CA GLN A 68 10.51 6.61 12.03
C GLN A 68 9.12 6.62 12.70
N ALA A 69 8.08 6.11 12.04
CA ALA A 69 6.71 6.14 12.54
C ALA A 69 6.56 5.33 13.86
N ASN A 70 5.95 5.96 14.88
CA ASN A 70 5.66 5.33 16.17
C ASN A 70 4.76 4.11 15.99
N GLY A 71 5.36 2.92 16.04
CA GLY A 71 4.70 1.65 15.74
C GLY A 71 5.46 0.76 14.77
N ASN A 72 6.51 1.26 14.10
CA ASN A 72 7.43 0.54 13.21
C ASN A 72 6.74 -0.62 12.47
N TRP A 73 5.96 -0.30 11.44
CA TRP A 73 5.26 -1.29 10.60
C TRP A 73 6.17 -2.46 10.17
N MET A 74 7.46 -2.17 9.91
CA MET A 74 8.54 -3.14 9.67
C MET A 74 8.75 -4.09 10.84
N GLU A 75 8.85 -3.55 12.05
CA GLU A 75 8.97 -4.35 13.25
C GLU A 75 7.71 -5.18 13.45
N GLN A 76 6.50 -4.65 13.29
CA GLN A 76 5.25 -5.43 13.39
C GLN A 76 5.21 -6.57 12.36
N SER A 77 5.55 -6.25 11.11
CA SER A 77 5.63 -7.19 10.00
C SER A 77 6.65 -8.30 10.27
N PHE A 78 7.82 -7.94 10.79
CA PHE A 78 8.84 -8.90 11.22
C PHE A 78 8.43 -9.68 12.47
N PHE A 79 7.80 -9.04 13.46
CA PHE A 79 7.29 -9.67 14.69
C PHE A 79 6.30 -10.78 14.37
N ALA A 80 5.49 -10.61 13.33
CA ALA A 80 4.59 -11.64 12.86
C ALA A 80 5.28 -12.68 11.97
N GLY A 81 6.15 -12.27 11.05
CA GLY A 81 6.74 -13.17 10.05
C GLY A 81 7.95 -13.97 10.51
N GLU A 82 8.74 -13.49 11.47
CA GLU A 82 10.05 -14.07 11.88
C GLU A 82 10.96 -14.38 10.69
N LEU A 83 11.18 -13.38 9.84
CA LEU A 83 11.87 -13.52 8.58
C LEU A 83 13.35 -13.86 8.74
N ASP A 84 13.90 -14.60 7.78
CA ASP A 84 15.33 -14.90 7.69
C ASP A 84 16.04 -14.11 6.58
N MET A 85 15.28 -13.63 5.61
CA MET A 85 15.76 -12.83 4.49
C MET A 85 14.77 -11.72 4.18
N MET A 86 15.28 -10.56 3.79
CA MET A 86 14.46 -9.50 3.22
C MET A 86 15.14 -8.98 1.97
N ARG A 87 14.34 -8.76 0.94
CA ARG A 87 14.78 -8.18 -0.32
C ARG A 87 14.38 -6.71 -0.36
N TRP A 88 15.31 -5.85 -0.75
CA TRP A 88 15.11 -4.42 -0.95
C TRP A 88 15.41 -4.11 -2.41
N GLY A 89 14.42 -3.60 -3.15
CA GLY A 89 14.55 -3.32 -4.58
C GLY A 89 13.20 -2.99 -5.24
N TYR A 90 13.12 -3.22 -6.56
CA TYR A 90 11.92 -3.14 -7.42
C TYR A 90 11.40 -1.75 -7.84
N ASP A 91 10.91 -1.70 -9.10
CA ASP A 91 10.23 -0.60 -9.85
C ASP A 91 10.81 0.83 -9.80
N ALA A 92 11.97 0.97 -9.18
CA ALA A 92 12.83 2.14 -9.14
C ALA A 92 14.06 1.91 -10.03
N TRP A 93 13.84 1.79 -11.34
CA TRP A 93 14.85 1.34 -12.31
C TRP A 93 16.10 2.25 -12.38
N ALA A 94 16.06 3.48 -11.87
CA ALA A 94 17.23 4.35 -11.82
C ALA A 94 17.38 5.02 -10.45
N PHE A 95 18.45 4.66 -9.70
CA PHE A 95 18.61 5.06 -8.30
C PHE A 95 20.08 5.26 -7.88
N ASP A 96 20.40 6.39 -7.22
CA ASP A 96 21.69 6.66 -6.60
C ASP A 96 21.57 6.47 -5.09
N TRP A 97 22.10 5.34 -4.59
CA TRP A 97 21.99 5.00 -3.18
C TRP A 97 22.86 5.88 -2.27
N GLU A 98 23.89 6.55 -2.79
CA GLU A 98 24.76 7.40 -1.97
C GLU A 98 24.03 8.66 -1.56
N GLN A 99 23.28 9.23 -2.51
CA GLN A 99 22.40 10.39 -2.30
C GLN A 99 21.00 9.99 -1.87
N GLU A 100 20.68 8.70 -1.99
CA GLU A 100 19.33 8.16 -1.87
C GLU A 100 18.33 8.93 -2.74
N THR A 101 18.65 9.17 -4.02
CA THR A 101 17.77 9.90 -4.96
C THR A 101 17.50 9.12 -6.26
N PRO A 102 16.34 9.32 -6.92
CA PRO A 102 16.08 8.72 -8.21
C PRO A 102 16.94 9.38 -9.28
N LEU A 103 17.43 8.59 -10.22
CA LEU A 103 18.29 9.08 -11.31
C LEU A 103 17.50 9.37 -12.61
N SER A 104 16.20 9.06 -12.64
CA SER A 104 15.31 9.36 -13.76
C SER A 104 13.86 9.50 -13.31
N GLU A 105 13.26 10.66 -13.51
CA GLU A 105 11.82 10.89 -13.23
C GLU A 105 10.90 10.00 -14.08
N ASN A 106 11.33 9.59 -15.28
CA ASN A 106 10.51 8.83 -16.24
C ASN A 106 10.59 7.30 -16.10
N ARG A 107 11.57 6.80 -15.34
CA ARG A 107 11.78 5.35 -15.09
C ARG A 107 11.81 5.00 -13.62
N TYR A 108 11.45 5.97 -12.80
CA TYR A 108 11.17 5.78 -11.41
C TYR A 108 9.66 5.73 -11.27
N TRP A 109 9.09 4.54 -11.02
CA TRP A 109 7.69 4.49 -10.62
C TRP A 109 7.48 5.14 -9.26
N GLY A 110 8.52 5.41 -8.46
CA GLY A 110 8.40 5.94 -7.10
C GLY A 110 8.05 7.42 -6.97
N GLY A 111 7.37 8.04 -7.95
CA GLY A 111 6.57 9.25 -7.68
C GLY A 111 5.36 9.00 -6.75
N LEU A 112 5.27 7.81 -6.15
CA LEU A 112 4.13 7.32 -5.40
C LEU A 112 4.20 7.66 -3.91
N ASN A 113 5.40 7.86 -3.34
CA ASN A 113 5.53 8.33 -1.97
C ASN A 113 5.48 9.86 -1.89
N SER A 114 4.27 10.43 -1.99
CA SER A 114 4.02 11.87 -1.89
C SER A 114 4.26 12.46 -0.48
N ARG A 115 4.54 11.60 0.51
CA ARG A 115 4.74 11.99 1.92
C ARG A 115 6.20 12.08 2.34
N ASP A 116 7.16 11.76 1.47
CA ASP A 116 8.58 12.00 1.74
C ASP A 116 9.05 13.32 1.12
N ALA A 117 9.05 14.39 1.94
CA ALA A 117 9.59 15.69 1.55
C ALA A 117 11.12 15.69 1.34
N ALA A 118 11.83 14.64 1.76
CA ALA A 118 13.29 14.53 1.65
C ALA A 118 13.77 13.67 0.46
N GLY A 119 12.86 12.90 -0.17
CA GLY A 119 13.18 12.04 -1.31
C GLY A 119 14.20 10.96 -1.00
N SER A 120 14.20 10.41 0.22
CA SER A 120 15.13 9.39 0.75
C SER A 120 14.54 7.98 0.67
N PHE A 121 15.29 6.99 0.16
CA PHE A 121 14.75 5.63 -0.11
C PHE A 121 15.21 4.53 0.87
N GLY A 122 15.57 4.91 2.09
CA GLY A 122 15.58 4.03 3.27
C GLY A 122 16.49 2.79 3.21
N LEU A 123 17.51 2.75 2.34
CA LEU A 123 18.43 1.60 2.28
C LEU A 123 19.24 1.49 3.57
N ARG A 124 19.67 2.61 4.14
CA ARG A 124 20.47 2.61 5.38
C ARG A 124 19.65 2.06 6.54
N GLU A 125 18.40 2.46 6.63
CA GLU A 125 17.40 2.03 7.61
C GLU A 125 17.12 0.54 7.43
N PHE A 126 16.96 0.09 6.18
CA PHE A 126 16.81 -1.31 5.83
C PHE A 126 18.00 -2.15 6.30
N ILE A 127 19.23 -1.76 5.99
CA ILE A 127 20.43 -2.50 6.42
C ILE A 127 20.57 -2.50 7.94
N ARG A 128 20.31 -1.36 8.60
CA ARG A 128 20.32 -1.27 10.06
C ARG A 128 19.28 -2.22 10.68
N PHE A 129 18.08 -2.27 10.12
CA PHE A 129 17.02 -3.16 10.55
C PHE A 129 17.42 -4.63 10.37
N CYS A 130 17.92 -5.01 9.19
CA CYS A 130 18.37 -6.37 8.93
C CYS A 130 19.44 -6.81 9.93
N LYS A 131 20.42 -5.95 10.24
CA LYS A 131 21.44 -6.21 11.25
C LYS A 131 20.84 -6.41 12.65
N GLN A 132 19.93 -5.53 13.07
CA GLN A 132 19.32 -5.59 14.40
C GLN A 132 18.47 -6.85 14.60
N GLN A 133 17.87 -7.35 13.53
CA GLN A 133 16.96 -8.49 13.57
C GLN A 133 17.59 -9.81 13.09
N ASP A 134 18.89 -9.81 12.76
CA ASP A 134 19.62 -10.98 12.21
C ASP A 134 18.99 -11.54 10.92
N ILE A 135 18.61 -10.63 10.02
CA ILE A 135 18.01 -10.93 8.72
C ILE A 135 19.08 -10.80 7.65
N VAL A 136 19.11 -11.74 6.70
CA VAL A 136 19.99 -11.66 5.53
C VAL A 136 19.44 -10.63 4.53
N PRO A 137 20.16 -9.53 4.24
CA PRO A 137 19.72 -8.57 3.23
C PRO A 137 19.98 -9.11 1.82
N PHE A 138 18.99 -8.95 0.95
CA PHE A 138 19.07 -9.15 -0.49
C PHE A 138 18.79 -7.79 -1.16
N VAL A 139 19.76 -7.18 -1.83
CA VAL A 139 19.67 -5.80 -2.33
C VAL A 139 19.85 -5.73 -3.84
N MET A 140 19.05 -4.88 -4.48
CA MET A 140 19.11 -4.66 -5.92
C MET A 140 20.22 -3.69 -6.33
N ILE A 141 21.04 -4.10 -7.30
CA ILE A 141 21.90 -3.22 -8.07
C ILE A 141 21.03 -2.53 -9.13
N PRO A 142 20.97 -1.20 -9.20
CA PRO A 142 20.09 -0.47 -10.12
C PRO A 142 20.68 -0.44 -11.55
N ILE A 143 20.81 -1.60 -12.18
CA ILE A 143 21.49 -1.79 -13.47
C ILE A 143 20.77 -1.09 -14.62
N GLU A 144 19.46 -0.89 -14.53
CA GLU A 144 18.66 -0.17 -15.52
C GLU A 144 19.03 1.33 -15.58
N SER A 145 19.74 1.86 -14.57
CA SER A 145 20.37 3.18 -14.61
C SER A 145 21.33 3.32 -15.80
N LEU A 146 21.90 2.22 -16.31
CA LEU A 146 22.76 2.22 -17.50
C LEU A 146 22.06 2.81 -18.71
N ASP A 147 20.79 2.45 -18.90
CA ASP A 147 20.01 2.90 -20.04
C ASP A 147 19.57 4.36 -19.88
N ALA A 148 19.55 4.90 -18.64
CA ALA A 148 19.24 6.29 -18.34
C ALA A 148 20.46 7.21 -18.52
N PHE A 149 21.67 6.73 -18.19
CA PHE A 149 22.91 7.51 -18.29
C PHE A 149 23.59 7.44 -19.66
N GLY A 150 23.35 6.37 -20.42
CA GLY A 150 23.91 6.17 -21.76
C GLY A 150 25.41 5.84 -21.77
N GLY A 151 25.76 4.75 -22.46
CA GLY A 151 27.14 4.42 -22.83
C GLY A 151 28.06 4.02 -21.67
N GLN A 152 29.38 4.03 -21.92
CA GLN A 152 30.40 3.55 -20.97
C GLN A 152 30.43 4.34 -19.66
N ALA A 153 30.15 5.66 -19.70
CA ALA A 153 30.17 6.50 -18.51
C ALA A 153 29.09 6.11 -17.50
N GLY A 154 27.89 5.76 -17.97
CA GLY A 154 26.83 5.20 -17.13
C GLY A 154 27.25 3.89 -16.47
N LEU A 155 27.94 3.03 -17.23
CA LEU A 155 28.47 1.77 -16.71
C LEU A 155 29.50 1.94 -15.60
N GLU A 156 30.45 2.85 -15.76
CA GLU A 156 31.41 3.12 -14.68
C GLU A 156 30.76 3.72 -13.43
N LYS A 157 29.71 4.56 -13.58
CA LYS A 157 28.96 5.09 -12.43
C LYS A 157 28.18 4.00 -11.70
N VAL A 158 27.49 3.09 -12.40
CA VAL A 158 26.76 1.97 -11.76
C VAL A 158 27.72 1.01 -11.05
N LYS A 159 28.89 0.73 -11.62
CA LYS A 159 29.95 -0.04 -10.96
C LYS A 159 30.43 0.64 -9.67
N ALA A 160 30.69 1.95 -9.73
CA ALA A 160 31.12 2.72 -8.57
C ALA A 160 30.06 2.69 -7.45
N LEU A 161 28.79 2.90 -7.80
CA LEU A 161 27.67 2.80 -6.86
C LEU A 161 27.55 1.39 -6.26
N THR A 162 27.71 0.34 -7.06
CA THR A 162 27.71 -1.05 -6.55
C THR A 162 28.84 -1.29 -5.57
N ALA A 163 30.05 -0.81 -5.90
CA ALA A 163 31.23 -0.96 -5.05
C ALA A 163 31.02 -0.25 -3.71
N SER A 164 30.52 0.99 -3.73
CA SER A 164 30.30 1.76 -2.51
C SER A 164 29.16 1.17 -1.67
N MET A 165 28.09 0.66 -2.30
CA MET A 165 26.97 0.00 -1.60
C MET A 165 27.47 -1.25 -0.87
N ALA A 166 28.18 -2.13 -1.57
CA ALA A 166 28.72 -3.36 -0.98
C ALA A 166 29.71 -3.05 0.15
N GLN A 167 30.54 -2.01 0.01
CA GLN A 167 31.44 -1.56 1.07
C GLN A 167 30.69 -1.03 2.30
N TYR A 168 29.63 -0.25 2.12
CA TYR A 168 28.80 0.23 3.23
C TYR A 168 28.16 -0.93 3.99
N ILE A 169 27.54 -1.89 3.28
CA ILE A 169 26.92 -3.08 3.88
C ILE A 169 27.96 -3.90 4.67
N ALA A 170 29.18 -4.03 4.15
CA ALA A 170 30.28 -4.70 4.85
C ALA A 170 30.75 -3.94 6.09
N GLN A 171 30.80 -2.61 6.05
CA GLN A 171 31.14 -1.75 7.18
C GLN A 171 30.10 -1.81 8.30
N GLU A 172 28.83 -1.99 7.95
CA GLU A 172 27.76 -2.29 8.90
C GLU A 172 27.90 -3.69 9.53
N GLY A 173 28.86 -4.51 9.11
CA GLY A 173 29.14 -5.81 9.72
C GLY A 173 28.19 -6.92 9.26
N ILE A 174 27.52 -6.75 8.12
CA ILE A 174 26.71 -7.81 7.50
C ILE A 174 27.64 -8.86 6.88
N GLU A 175 27.57 -10.10 7.39
CA GLU A 175 28.44 -11.20 6.95
C GLU A 175 28.04 -11.79 5.59
N LEU A 176 26.74 -11.84 5.30
CA LEU A 176 26.17 -12.41 4.08
C LEU A 176 25.14 -11.44 3.50
N CYS A 177 25.27 -11.11 2.22
CA CYS A 177 24.33 -10.28 1.47
C CYS A 177 24.24 -10.79 0.03
N TYR A 178 23.02 -10.74 -0.53
CA TYR A 178 22.73 -11.11 -1.90
C TYR A 178 22.55 -9.84 -2.73
N PHE A 179 23.08 -9.83 -3.95
CA PHE A 179 23.00 -8.71 -4.88
C PHE A 179 22.46 -9.21 -6.21
N ASP A 180 21.30 -8.74 -6.66
CA ASP A 180 20.78 -8.98 -8.00
C ASP A 180 21.00 -7.76 -8.89
N MET A 181 20.97 -7.98 -10.20
CA MET A 181 21.19 -6.92 -11.20
C MET A 181 19.87 -6.52 -11.86
N GLY A 182 19.23 -5.52 -11.28
CA GLY A 182 17.97 -4.94 -11.77
C GLY A 182 16.73 -5.65 -11.26
N ASN A 183 15.58 -5.41 -11.89
CA ASN A 183 14.35 -6.14 -11.66
C ASN A 183 13.69 -6.54 -12.97
N GLU A 184 13.42 -7.84 -13.14
CA GLU A 184 12.79 -8.41 -14.32
C GLU A 184 13.32 -7.82 -15.65
N PRO A 185 14.64 -7.80 -15.87
CA PRO A 185 15.27 -7.01 -16.94
C PRO A 185 14.77 -7.35 -18.35
N TRP A 186 14.13 -8.51 -18.51
CA TRP A 186 13.48 -8.95 -19.76
C TRP A 186 12.25 -8.13 -20.16
N ASN A 187 11.60 -7.42 -19.23
CA ASN A 187 10.39 -6.61 -19.51
C ASN A 187 10.71 -5.24 -20.17
N ASN A 188 11.98 -4.82 -20.22
CA ASN A 188 12.39 -3.47 -20.65
C ASN A 188 12.64 -3.29 -22.17
N GLY A 189 12.04 -4.13 -23.02
CA GLY A 189 12.22 -4.09 -24.49
C GLY A 189 13.46 -4.84 -25.00
N ALA A 190 13.85 -4.66 -26.27
CA ALA A 190 14.93 -5.46 -26.90
C ALA A 190 16.32 -4.77 -26.95
N GLY A 191 16.48 -3.59 -26.33
CA GLY A 191 17.72 -2.80 -26.30
C GLY A 191 18.27 -2.62 -24.89
N GLY A 192 19.55 -2.26 -24.75
CA GLY A 192 20.16 -1.99 -23.44
C GLY A 192 20.31 -3.23 -22.56
N VAL A 193 20.06 -3.09 -21.26
CA VAL A 193 20.18 -4.17 -20.26
C VAL A 193 19.21 -5.33 -20.46
N ALA A 194 18.15 -5.15 -21.25
CA ALA A 194 17.22 -6.22 -21.60
C ALA A 194 17.79 -7.24 -22.61
N ASN A 195 18.94 -6.94 -23.23
CA ASN A 195 19.67 -7.91 -24.06
C ASN A 195 20.43 -8.91 -23.18
N ALA A 196 19.95 -10.16 -23.14
CA ALA A 196 20.53 -11.26 -22.36
C ALA A 196 22.05 -11.40 -22.49
N ARG A 197 22.61 -11.29 -23.71
CA ARG A 197 24.06 -11.47 -23.93
C ARG A 197 24.85 -10.29 -23.38
N TYR A 198 24.33 -9.08 -23.54
CA TYR A 198 24.95 -7.88 -23.01
C TYR A 198 24.91 -7.90 -21.47
N LEU A 199 23.74 -8.08 -20.87
CA LEU A 199 23.60 -8.20 -19.42
C LEU A 199 24.50 -9.30 -18.85
N GLY A 200 24.47 -10.50 -19.45
CA GLY A 200 25.33 -11.60 -19.06
C GLY A 200 26.82 -11.25 -19.12
N SER A 201 27.26 -10.50 -20.13
CA SER A 201 28.67 -10.09 -20.24
C SER A 201 29.17 -9.19 -19.11
N LEU A 202 28.28 -8.56 -18.34
CA LEU A 202 28.63 -7.69 -17.22
C LEU A 202 28.92 -8.46 -15.92
N PHE A 203 28.35 -9.66 -15.74
CA PHE A 203 28.44 -10.45 -14.50
C PHE A 203 29.87 -10.65 -13.97
N PRO A 204 30.89 -10.99 -14.80
CA PRO A 204 32.26 -11.18 -14.32
C PRO A 204 32.83 -9.99 -13.54
N GLU A 205 32.55 -8.76 -13.99
CA GLU A 205 33.08 -7.55 -13.37
C GLU A 205 32.29 -7.18 -12.11
N PHE A 206 30.95 -7.28 -12.16
CA PHE A 206 30.11 -7.04 -10.98
C PHE A 206 30.36 -8.06 -9.86
N GLN A 207 30.63 -9.32 -10.19
CA GLN A 207 30.96 -10.32 -9.18
C GLN A 207 32.28 -9.98 -8.48
N GLN A 208 33.28 -9.50 -9.21
CA GLN A 208 34.53 -9.03 -8.62
C GLN A 208 34.31 -7.85 -7.70
N ILE A 209 33.48 -6.87 -8.10
CA ILE A 209 33.14 -5.70 -7.29
C ILE A 209 32.49 -6.10 -5.97
N VAL A 210 31.44 -6.93 -6.02
CA VAL A 210 30.71 -7.39 -4.83
C VAL A 210 31.63 -8.19 -3.90
N LYS A 211 32.42 -9.12 -4.44
CA LYS A 211 33.32 -9.96 -3.64
C LYS A 211 34.53 -9.21 -3.09
N ALA A 212 34.93 -8.08 -3.70
CA ALA A 212 35.99 -7.24 -3.18
C ALA A 212 35.60 -6.56 -1.85
N ALA A 213 34.31 -6.29 -1.64
CA ALA A 213 33.81 -5.78 -0.36
C ALA A 213 33.75 -6.88 0.70
N ASN A 214 33.20 -8.05 0.36
CA ASN A 214 33.17 -9.23 1.22
C ASN A 214 33.09 -10.52 0.37
N PRO A 215 34.01 -11.49 0.54
CA PRO A 215 34.03 -12.71 -0.28
C PRO A 215 32.80 -13.62 -0.11
N ASN A 216 32.07 -13.47 1.01
CA ASN A 216 30.84 -14.21 1.28
C ASN A 216 29.62 -13.66 0.55
N TYR A 217 29.70 -12.45 -0.03
CA TYR A 217 28.59 -11.87 -0.76
C TYR A 217 28.32 -12.62 -2.07
N ARG A 218 27.03 -12.65 -2.44
CA ARG A 218 26.48 -13.46 -3.53
C ARG A 218 25.96 -12.55 -4.63
N LEU A 219 26.48 -12.72 -5.85
CA LEU A 219 25.86 -12.12 -7.02
C LEU A 219 24.78 -13.06 -7.57
N VAL A 220 23.58 -12.53 -7.81
CA VAL A 220 22.38 -13.28 -8.16
C VAL A 220 21.96 -12.97 -9.59
N LEU A 221 21.67 -14.02 -10.35
CA LEU A 221 21.17 -13.94 -11.72
C LEU A 221 19.66 -14.16 -11.74
N GLN A 222 18.89 -13.14 -12.09
CA GLN A 222 17.44 -13.28 -12.26
C GLN A 222 17.09 -13.97 -13.58
N ARG A 223 16.14 -14.90 -13.50
CA ARG A 223 15.69 -15.70 -14.64
C ARG A 223 14.26 -15.34 -15.04
N ALA A 224 14.06 -15.08 -16.33
CA ALA A 224 12.74 -14.86 -16.89
C ALA A 224 11.85 -16.12 -16.77
N PRO A 225 10.51 -16.00 -16.71
CA PRO A 225 9.61 -17.14 -16.56
C PRO A 225 9.86 -18.25 -17.59
N GLU A 226 10.01 -19.50 -17.15
CA GLU A 226 10.36 -20.60 -18.05
C GLU A 226 9.23 -20.93 -19.02
N ASN A 227 9.39 -20.55 -20.29
CA ASN A 227 8.49 -20.89 -21.38
C ASN A 227 9.21 -20.81 -22.73
N ILE A 228 8.52 -21.16 -23.82
CA ILE A 228 9.14 -21.22 -25.15
C ILE A 228 9.76 -19.89 -25.63
N LEU A 229 9.25 -18.75 -25.16
CA LEU A 229 9.76 -17.42 -25.50
C LEU A 229 11.04 -17.13 -24.71
N TRP A 230 10.99 -17.28 -23.39
CA TRP A 230 12.05 -16.83 -22.48
C TRP A 230 13.18 -17.84 -22.26
N ASN A 231 12.97 -19.13 -22.54
CA ASN A 231 14.02 -20.15 -22.39
C ASN A 231 15.28 -19.84 -23.24
N SER A 232 15.08 -19.26 -24.42
CA SER A 232 16.18 -18.84 -25.29
C SER A 232 16.96 -17.64 -24.72
N TRP A 233 16.25 -16.69 -24.10
CA TRP A 233 16.82 -15.53 -23.41
C TRP A 233 17.62 -15.96 -22.19
N ASN A 234 17.04 -16.81 -21.34
CA ASN A 234 17.69 -17.38 -20.15
C ASN A 234 18.98 -18.12 -20.51
N SER A 235 18.94 -18.96 -21.55
CA SER A 235 20.12 -19.70 -22.03
C SER A 235 21.23 -18.76 -22.51
N ALA A 236 20.87 -17.67 -23.21
CA ALA A 236 21.83 -16.68 -23.67
C ALA A 236 22.45 -15.90 -22.51
N LEU A 237 21.66 -15.55 -21.49
CA LEU A 237 22.12 -14.84 -20.30
C LEU A 237 23.12 -15.69 -19.50
N VAL A 238 22.73 -16.92 -19.14
CA VAL A 238 23.57 -17.86 -18.38
C VAL A 238 24.87 -18.15 -19.11
N SER A 239 24.82 -18.35 -20.43
CA SER A 239 26.02 -18.58 -21.24
C SER A 239 26.95 -17.37 -21.27
N ALA A 240 26.41 -16.15 -21.41
CA ALA A 240 27.21 -14.93 -21.45
C ALA A 240 27.81 -14.55 -20.08
N ALA A 241 27.14 -14.91 -18.99
CA ALA A 241 27.64 -14.73 -17.63
C ALA A 241 28.86 -15.60 -17.29
N GLN A 242 29.18 -16.62 -18.10
CA GLN A 242 30.39 -17.45 -17.95
C GLN A 242 30.57 -18.03 -16.54
N GLY A 243 29.47 -18.31 -15.85
CA GLY A 243 29.46 -18.84 -14.48
C GLY A 243 29.80 -17.80 -13.39
N ALA A 244 29.93 -16.51 -13.71
CA ALA A 244 30.27 -15.44 -12.77
C ALA A 244 29.06 -14.93 -11.96
N PHE A 245 28.31 -15.84 -11.37
CA PHE A 245 27.23 -15.58 -10.43
C PHE A 245 27.23 -16.70 -9.38
N ASP A 246 26.75 -16.43 -8.18
CA ASP A 246 26.72 -17.39 -7.08
C ASP A 246 25.37 -18.11 -6.98
N ALA A 247 24.28 -17.39 -7.25
CA ALA A 247 22.91 -17.89 -7.16
C ALA A 247 22.06 -17.46 -8.36
N TYR A 248 20.95 -18.14 -8.58
CA TYR A 248 19.91 -17.73 -9.52
C TYR A 248 18.60 -17.50 -8.79
N ASP A 249 17.80 -16.58 -9.34
CA ASP A 249 16.52 -16.17 -8.79
C ASP A 249 15.38 -16.46 -9.78
N ASP A 250 14.37 -17.18 -9.29
CA ASP A 250 13.11 -17.42 -9.98
C ASP A 250 11.99 -16.54 -9.44
N HIS A 251 11.19 -16.01 -10.36
CA HIS A 251 9.93 -15.37 -10.03
C HIS A 251 8.75 -16.29 -10.38
N ARG A 252 7.80 -16.49 -9.45
CA ARG A 252 6.66 -17.41 -9.61
C ARG A 252 5.36 -16.86 -9.06
N TYR A 253 4.36 -16.80 -9.93
CA TYR A 253 3.00 -16.39 -9.59
C TYR A 253 1.97 -17.41 -10.03
N ALA A 254 0.96 -17.64 -9.19
CA ALA A 254 -0.20 -18.42 -9.58
C ALA A 254 -1.17 -17.56 -10.42
N PHE A 255 -1.40 -17.92 -11.68
CA PHE A 255 -2.29 -17.17 -12.61
C PHE A 255 -3.67 -17.82 -12.71
N TYR A 256 -4.56 -17.65 -11.72
CA TYR A 256 -5.91 -18.23 -11.75
C TYR A 256 -6.98 -17.36 -11.05
N GLY A 257 -8.26 -17.47 -11.49
CA GLY A 257 -9.42 -16.83 -10.83
C GLY A 257 -9.99 -17.61 -9.62
N TRP A 258 -10.92 -17.01 -8.86
CA TRP A 258 -11.36 -17.48 -7.51
C TRP A 258 -11.86 -18.93 -7.49
N ASN A 259 -12.46 -19.38 -8.59
CA ASN A 259 -12.96 -20.75 -8.73
C ASN A 259 -11.84 -21.82 -8.79
N LYS A 260 -10.58 -21.42 -8.99
CA LYS A 260 -9.40 -22.29 -8.94
C LYS A 260 -8.55 -22.07 -7.69
N TYR A 261 -8.67 -20.89 -7.08
CA TYR A 261 -8.07 -20.56 -5.78
C TYR A 261 -8.45 -21.59 -4.70
N PHE A 262 -9.69 -22.07 -4.79
CA PHE A 262 -10.23 -23.17 -3.99
C PHE A 262 -10.56 -24.40 -4.85
N ASP A 263 -9.67 -24.80 -5.77
CA ASP A 263 -9.75 -26.16 -6.30
C ASP A 263 -9.44 -27.14 -5.17
N LYS A 264 -10.51 -27.68 -4.62
CA LYS A 264 -10.54 -28.70 -3.57
C LYS A 264 -9.68 -29.94 -3.88
N ASN A 265 -9.28 -30.11 -5.14
CA ASN A 265 -8.63 -31.30 -5.66
C ASN A 265 -7.26 -31.01 -6.31
N SER A 266 -6.79 -29.76 -6.37
CA SER A 266 -5.48 -29.42 -6.96
C SER A 266 -4.54 -28.80 -5.93
N ASP A 267 -3.28 -29.23 -6.01
CA ASP A 267 -2.25 -28.98 -5.00
C ASP A 267 -1.07 -28.15 -5.49
N ALA A 268 -0.84 -28.17 -6.80
CA ALA A 268 0.22 -27.41 -7.44
C ALA A 268 -0.27 -25.99 -7.71
N LEU A 269 0.20 -25.06 -6.87
CA LEU A 269 -0.05 -23.62 -7.04
C LEU A 269 1.13 -22.91 -7.71
N LEU A 270 2.36 -23.31 -7.37
CA LEU A 270 3.59 -22.82 -7.97
C LEU A 270 4.37 -24.00 -8.54
N GLU A 271 5.07 -23.77 -9.65
CA GLU A 271 5.93 -24.77 -10.29
C GLU A 271 7.41 -24.36 -10.14
N PRO A 272 8.29 -25.23 -9.64
CA PRO A 272 9.71 -24.89 -9.48
C PRO A 272 10.39 -24.80 -10.85
N GLY A 273 11.26 -23.81 -11.02
CA GLY A 273 12.12 -23.70 -12.19
C GLY A 273 13.20 -24.77 -12.27
N THR A 274 13.77 -24.93 -13.47
CA THR A 274 14.86 -25.88 -13.74
C THR A 274 16.13 -25.47 -12.98
N PRO A 275 16.94 -26.37 -12.37
CA PRO A 275 18.15 -25.95 -11.67
C PRO A 275 19.24 -25.54 -12.66
N ILE A 276 20.09 -24.63 -12.21
CA ILE A 276 21.38 -24.38 -12.84
C ILE A 276 22.45 -25.12 -12.04
N GLU A 277 23.17 -26.05 -12.68
CA GLU A 277 24.16 -26.90 -12.01
C GLU A 277 25.26 -26.07 -11.33
N GLY A 278 25.55 -26.40 -10.07
CA GLY A 278 26.59 -25.73 -9.27
C GLY A 278 26.22 -24.32 -8.79
N LYS A 279 24.95 -23.92 -8.91
CA LYS A 279 24.44 -22.61 -8.48
C LYS A 279 23.35 -22.78 -7.42
N GLU A 280 23.35 -21.87 -6.46
CA GLU A 280 22.31 -21.80 -5.42
C GLU A 280 20.99 -21.33 -6.05
N GLY A 281 19.88 -22.01 -5.77
CA GLY A 281 18.54 -21.60 -6.21
C GLY A 281 17.86 -20.73 -5.15
N ILE A 282 17.26 -19.63 -5.60
CA ILE A 282 16.43 -18.72 -4.81
C ILE A 282 15.09 -18.57 -5.51
N LEU A 283 14.01 -18.63 -4.74
CA LEU A 283 12.67 -18.20 -5.19
C LEU A 283 12.47 -16.80 -4.63
N GLY A 284 13.02 -15.79 -5.30
CA GLY A 284 13.22 -14.44 -4.78
C GLY A 284 12.04 -13.50 -5.01
N GLU A 285 11.05 -13.94 -5.76
CA GLU A 285 9.77 -13.26 -5.92
C GLU A 285 8.64 -14.27 -6.15
N CYS A 286 7.74 -14.43 -5.20
CA CYS A 286 6.55 -15.24 -5.44
C CYS A 286 5.30 -14.79 -4.70
N ASN A 287 4.13 -15.02 -5.29
CA ASN A 287 2.85 -14.90 -4.60
C ASN A 287 1.74 -15.68 -5.32
N ILE A 288 0.57 -15.72 -4.71
CA ILE A 288 -0.66 -16.32 -5.24
C ILE A 288 -1.47 -15.39 -6.17
N GLY A 289 -0.90 -14.24 -6.58
CA GLY A 289 -1.51 -13.35 -7.59
C GLY A 289 -0.60 -12.22 -8.08
N TRP A 290 -0.74 -11.84 -9.37
CA TRP A 290 -0.15 -10.67 -10.03
C TRP A 290 -1.17 -10.08 -11.03
N THR A 291 -1.39 -8.76 -11.05
CA THR A 291 -2.48 -8.04 -11.77
C THR A 291 -2.23 -7.84 -13.28
N PRO A 292 -3.18 -7.39 -14.14
CA PRO A 292 -4.61 -7.63 -14.26
C PRO A 292 -4.86 -8.46 -15.54
N VAL A 293 -4.92 -9.79 -15.44
CA VAL A 293 -5.29 -10.62 -16.60
C VAL A 293 -6.40 -11.57 -16.17
N GLN A 294 -7.62 -11.22 -16.60
CA GLN A 294 -8.90 -11.97 -16.60
C GLN A 294 -9.95 -11.55 -15.54
N ASP A 295 -10.68 -10.48 -15.89
CA ASP A 295 -12.14 -10.33 -15.94
C ASP A 295 -13.06 -10.66 -14.74
N ASP A 296 -12.58 -11.00 -13.55
CA ASP A 296 -13.48 -11.04 -12.36
C ASP A 296 -12.78 -10.95 -11.00
N TRP A 297 -11.54 -10.45 -10.94
CA TRP A 297 -10.76 -10.43 -9.71
C TRP A 297 -10.54 -9.00 -9.20
N ASN A 298 -11.39 -8.57 -8.25
CA ASN A 298 -10.96 -7.62 -7.23
C ASN A 298 -9.78 -8.28 -6.50
N ALA A 299 -8.59 -7.66 -6.48
CA ALA A 299 -7.34 -8.14 -5.85
C ALA A 299 -7.42 -8.49 -4.35
N GLY A 300 -8.63 -8.64 -3.80
CA GLY A 300 -8.88 -8.63 -2.39
C GLY A 300 -8.73 -9.95 -1.64
N HIS A 301 -8.75 -11.09 -2.29
CA HIS A 301 -8.71 -12.34 -1.50
C HIS A 301 -7.32 -12.77 -1.01
N VAL A 302 -6.25 -12.03 -1.31
CA VAL A 302 -4.91 -12.33 -0.78
C VAL A 302 -4.85 -12.09 0.74
N ARG A 303 -5.66 -11.16 1.27
CA ARG A 303 -5.61 -10.73 2.68
C ARG A 303 -6.39 -11.65 3.63
N ASP A 304 -7.34 -12.42 3.10
CA ASP A 304 -8.30 -13.20 3.90
C ASP A 304 -7.79 -14.60 4.30
N MET A 305 -8.64 -15.36 4.98
CA MET A 305 -8.32 -16.72 5.43
C MET A 305 -7.99 -17.66 4.26
N GLY A 306 -8.77 -17.60 3.18
CA GLY A 306 -8.49 -18.31 1.95
C GLY A 306 -7.09 -17.96 1.48
N GLY A 307 -6.85 -16.65 1.26
CA GLY A 307 -5.58 -15.97 0.93
C GLY A 307 -4.36 -16.65 1.53
N SER A 308 -4.42 -16.68 2.86
CA SER A 308 -3.38 -17.21 3.74
C SER A 308 -3.12 -18.70 3.52
N MET A 309 -4.18 -19.50 3.37
CA MET A 309 -4.05 -20.95 3.23
C MET A 309 -3.39 -21.36 1.92
N ALA A 310 -3.72 -20.70 0.81
CA ALA A 310 -3.11 -21.05 -0.47
C ALA A 310 -1.63 -20.64 -0.51
N LEU A 311 -1.31 -19.45 0.01
CA LEU A 311 0.09 -19.03 0.11
C LEU A 311 0.89 -19.99 0.99
N LEU A 312 0.35 -20.37 2.15
CA LEU A 312 0.97 -21.37 3.03
C LEU A 312 1.20 -22.71 2.32
N ASN A 313 0.19 -23.23 1.62
CA ASN A 313 0.30 -24.47 0.87
C ASN A 313 1.41 -24.40 -0.19
N ALA A 314 1.43 -23.32 -0.98
CA ALA A 314 2.44 -23.10 -2.00
C ALA A 314 3.87 -23.07 -1.43
N MET A 315 4.07 -22.37 -0.30
CA MET A 315 5.37 -22.31 0.36
C MET A 315 5.82 -23.68 0.89
N LEU A 316 4.92 -24.45 1.52
CA LEU A 316 5.24 -25.79 2.04
C LEU A 316 5.59 -26.78 0.92
N GLU A 317 4.94 -26.68 -0.24
CA GLU A 317 5.31 -27.48 -1.43
C GLU A 317 6.70 -27.10 -1.97
N MET A 318 7.00 -25.80 -2.12
CA MET A 318 8.32 -25.35 -2.58
C MET A 318 9.45 -25.74 -1.61
N ILE A 319 9.20 -25.68 -0.30
CA ILE A 319 10.11 -26.18 0.73
C ILE A 319 10.30 -27.69 0.60
N GLY A 320 9.20 -28.42 0.37
CA GLY A 320 9.21 -29.87 0.24
C GLY A 320 9.95 -30.38 -1.00
N ASP A 321 9.99 -29.60 -2.07
CA ASP A 321 10.78 -29.86 -3.29
C ASP A 321 12.29 -29.70 -3.05
N GLY A 322 12.68 -28.73 -2.20
CA GLY A 322 14.04 -28.63 -1.65
C GLY A 322 15.10 -28.05 -2.60
N ARG A 323 14.74 -27.59 -3.81
CA ARG A 323 15.69 -26.98 -4.76
C ARG A 323 16.07 -25.55 -4.41
N TYR A 324 15.20 -24.83 -3.71
CA TYR A 324 15.42 -23.45 -3.31
C TYR A 324 16.00 -23.40 -1.89
N SER A 325 17.11 -22.70 -1.74
CA SER A 325 17.75 -22.41 -0.45
C SER A 325 17.05 -21.29 0.32
N ARG A 326 16.38 -20.40 -0.40
CA ARG A 326 15.67 -19.21 0.09
C ARG A 326 14.37 -19.04 -0.69
N ILE A 327 13.33 -18.59 -0.01
CA ILE A 327 12.03 -18.24 -0.59
C ILE A 327 11.67 -16.84 -0.09
N VAL A 328 11.24 -15.95 -0.97
CA VAL A 328 10.89 -14.56 -0.67
C VAL A 328 9.57 -14.23 -1.37
N THR A 329 8.58 -13.77 -0.62
CA THR A 329 7.28 -13.41 -1.20
C THR A 329 7.19 -11.94 -1.57
N TRP A 330 6.44 -11.63 -2.63
CA TRP A 330 6.23 -10.27 -3.12
C TRP A 330 4.75 -9.87 -3.16
N PRO A 331 4.36 -8.63 -2.80
CA PRO A 331 5.10 -7.65 -2.04
C PRO A 331 4.77 -7.81 -0.54
N SER A 332 5.68 -7.40 0.34
CA SER A 332 5.34 -7.25 1.76
C SER A 332 4.43 -6.05 2.00
N HIS A 333 4.45 -5.05 1.12
CA HIS A 333 3.63 -3.85 1.24
C HIS A 333 3.30 -3.32 -0.16
N TYR A 334 2.01 -3.10 -0.43
CA TYR A 334 1.56 -2.45 -1.67
C TYR A 334 0.22 -1.75 -1.41
N PRO A 335 0.12 -0.43 -1.66
CA PRO A 335 -1.08 0.35 -1.45
C PRO A 335 -2.07 0.19 -2.60
N SER A 336 -3.27 0.71 -2.43
CA SER A 336 -4.27 0.84 -3.48
C SER A 336 -4.18 2.18 -4.20
N LYS A 337 -4.95 2.27 -5.29
CA LYS A 337 -5.19 3.48 -6.07
C LYS A 337 -5.74 4.64 -5.22
N ALA A 338 -6.46 4.34 -4.13
CA ALA A 338 -7.03 5.37 -3.26
C ALA A 338 -5.93 6.16 -2.54
N SER A 339 -4.83 5.51 -2.21
CA SER A 339 -3.71 6.10 -1.48
C SER A 339 -2.62 6.61 -2.41
N ILE A 340 -2.43 5.93 -3.54
CA ILE A 340 -1.35 6.17 -4.47
C ILE A 340 -1.86 6.05 -5.92
N SER A 341 -1.76 7.15 -6.68
CA SER A 341 -2.19 7.19 -8.08
C SER A 341 -1.34 6.27 -8.97
N GLY A 342 -1.95 5.25 -9.58
CA GLY A 342 -1.26 4.29 -10.47
C GLY A 342 -1.24 2.86 -9.94
N CYS A 343 -1.56 2.66 -8.66
CA CYS A 343 -1.74 1.33 -8.05
C CYS A 343 -3.09 0.69 -8.41
N PRO A 344 -3.27 -0.64 -8.22
CA PRO A 344 -4.55 -1.34 -8.32
C PRO A 344 -5.57 -0.83 -7.29
N GLU A 345 -6.88 -1.03 -7.52
CA GLU A 345 -7.94 -0.52 -6.62
C GLU A 345 -7.93 -1.10 -5.20
N ASN A 346 -7.24 -2.22 -4.95
CA ASN A 346 -7.21 -2.87 -3.64
C ASN A 346 -5.75 -3.12 -3.23
N ALA A 347 -5.41 -2.79 -1.98
CA ALA A 347 -4.11 -3.07 -1.39
C ALA A 347 -3.90 -4.58 -1.19
N PHE A 348 -2.67 -5.04 -1.41
CA PHE A 348 -2.27 -6.43 -1.19
C PHE A 348 -0.82 -6.44 -0.67
N GLY A 349 -0.59 -7.13 0.43
CA GLY A 349 0.67 -7.04 1.19
C GLY A 349 0.41 -7.38 2.64
N TRP A 350 1.45 -7.55 3.44
CA TRP A 350 1.38 -7.93 4.85
C TRP A 350 0.79 -6.87 5.75
N PHE A 351 0.85 -5.62 5.32
CA PHE A 351 0.40 -4.46 6.05
C PHE A 351 -0.54 -3.65 5.16
N ASP A 352 -1.56 -3.08 5.76
CA ASP A 352 -2.47 -2.20 5.05
C ASP A 352 -1.85 -0.81 4.94
N LEU A 353 -1.16 -0.65 3.82
CA LEU A 353 -0.43 0.56 3.47
C LEU A 353 -1.37 1.74 3.21
N ASP A 354 -2.65 1.50 2.90
CA ASP A 354 -3.60 2.57 2.60
C ASP A 354 -3.90 3.38 3.84
N GLN A 355 -4.18 2.72 4.94
CA GLN A 355 -4.40 3.39 6.22
C GLN A 355 -3.18 4.19 6.69
N TRP A 356 -1.97 3.74 6.36
CA TRP A 356 -0.76 4.52 6.63
C TRP A 356 -0.64 5.73 5.71
N TYR A 357 -0.80 5.55 4.39
CA TYR A 357 -0.66 6.62 3.40
C TYR A 357 -1.80 7.65 3.48
N LEU A 358 -3.01 7.25 3.88
CA LEU A 358 -4.17 8.13 4.01
C LEU A 358 -4.20 8.75 5.41
N GLU A 359 -4.05 7.95 6.46
CA GLU A 359 -4.39 8.36 7.83
C GLU A 359 -3.18 8.40 8.78
N GLY A 360 -1.98 8.01 8.30
CA GLY A 360 -0.78 7.89 9.16
C GLY A 360 -0.91 6.80 10.23
N LYS A 361 -1.91 5.92 10.11
CA LYS A 361 -2.22 4.89 11.10
C LYS A 361 -1.43 3.63 10.82
N THR A 362 -0.94 3.02 11.90
CA THR A 362 -0.37 1.67 11.84
C THR A 362 -1.47 0.68 12.15
N VAL A 363 -1.92 -0.04 11.13
CA VAL A 363 -3.06 -0.95 11.21
C VAL A 363 -2.65 -2.41 11.09
N ARG A 364 -3.62 -3.31 11.15
CA ARG A 364 -3.45 -4.76 11.27
C ARG A 364 -2.67 -5.40 10.11
N LEU A 365 -1.92 -6.46 10.44
CA LEU A 365 -1.31 -7.36 9.46
C LEU A 365 -2.33 -8.28 8.76
N THR A 366 -2.04 -8.63 7.53
CA THR A 366 -2.90 -9.44 6.66
C THR A 366 -2.53 -10.92 6.70
N GLY A 367 -3.36 -11.75 6.06
CA GLY A 367 -3.18 -13.20 5.93
C GLY A 367 -1.76 -13.71 5.61
N PRO A 368 -1.06 -13.13 4.62
CA PRO A 368 0.33 -13.46 4.31
C PRO A 368 1.29 -13.45 5.49
N ALA A 369 1.22 -12.45 6.38
CA ALA A 369 2.10 -12.41 7.56
C ALA A 369 1.90 -13.63 8.47
N ALA A 370 0.64 -14.11 8.59
CA ALA A 370 0.34 -15.33 9.35
C ALA A 370 0.85 -16.60 8.66
N ALA A 371 0.78 -16.67 7.32
CA ALA A 371 1.33 -17.79 6.56
C ALA A 371 2.86 -17.90 6.76
N HIS A 372 3.57 -16.78 6.72
CA HIS A 372 5.02 -16.71 6.96
C HIS A 372 5.37 -17.18 8.37
N ARG A 373 4.62 -16.69 9.37
CA ARG A 373 4.76 -17.11 10.76
C ARG A 373 4.69 -18.63 10.91
N ILE A 374 3.67 -19.24 10.29
CA ILE A 374 3.45 -20.69 10.39
C ILE A 374 4.63 -21.44 9.79
N VAL A 375 5.14 -21.03 8.63
CA VAL A 375 6.33 -21.67 8.04
C VAL A 375 7.55 -21.50 8.94
N ASN A 376 7.89 -20.26 9.29
CA ASN A 376 9.15 -19.92 9.95
C ASN A 376 9.28 -20.49 11.38
N GLN A 377 8.15 -20.77 12.04
CA GLN A 377 8.11 -21.37 13.37
C GLN A 377 7.98 -22.91 13.37
N ASN A 378 7.49 -23.52 12.28
CA ASN A 378 7.03 -24.92 12.30
C ASN A 378 7.66 -25.84 11.25
N VAL A 379 8.44 -25.30 10.30
CA VAL A 379 9.29 -26.12 9.42
C VAL A 379 10.61 -26.41 10.12
N LEU A 380 10.75 -27.65 10.63
CA LEU A 380 11.93 -28.10 11.39
C LEU A 380 12.99 -28.75 10.47
N GLU A 381 14.06 -29.31 11.05
CA GLU A 381 15.21 -29.85 10.30
C GLU A 381 14.85 -31.00 9.35
N ASN A 382 13.91 -31.86 9.74
CA ASN A 382 13.58 -33.05 8.98
C ASN A 382 12.10 -33.05 8.61
N ARG A 383 11.79 -33.48 7.38
CA ARG A 383 10.44 -33.80 6.90
C ARG A 383 10.12 -35.27 7.21
N LEU A 384 8.84 -35.53 7.51
CA LEU A 384 8.30 -36.89 7.62
C LEU A 384 7.24 -37.14 6.55
N GLY A 385 7.12 -38.40 6.13
CA GLY A 385 5.96 -38.87 5.38
C GLY A 385 4.67 -38.61 6.17
N ALA A 386 3.72 -37.91 5.56
CA ALA A 386 2.40 -37.65 6.15
C ALA A 386 1.31 -37.83 5.10
N SER A 387 0.20 -38.45 5.49
CA SER A 387 -0.93 -38.70 4.60
C SER A 387 -2.25 -38.42 5.30
N SER A 388 -3.25 -38.00 4.52
CA SER A 388 -4.62 -37.84 4.99
C SER A 388 -5.54 -38.84 4.29
N SER A 389 -6.52 -39.37 5.02
CA SER A 389 -7.61 -40.18 4.46
C SER A 389 -8.60 -39.36 3.63
N ALA A 390 -8.51 -38.03 3.67
CA ALA A 390 -9.33 -37.11 2.91
C ALA A 390 -8.46 -36.33 1.93
N GLU A 391 -8.72 -36.48 0.63
CA GLU A 391 -7.99 -35.83 -0.48
C GLU A 391 -8.01 -34.30 -0.44
N LYS A 392 -8.60 -33.68 0.59
CA LYS A 392 -8.83 -32.23 0.69
C LYS A 392 -8.35 -31.63 2.00
N VAL A 393 -7.80 -32.48 2.86
CA VAL A 393 -7.03 -32.08 4.02
C VAL A 393 -5.57 -32.31 3.65
N ARG A 394 -4.80 -31.23 3.58
CA ARG A 394 -3.35 -31.33 3.34
C ARG A 394 -2.63 -31.45 4.65
N VAL A 395 -1.56 -32.22 4.64
CA VAL A 395 -0.76 -32.46 5.83
C VAL A 395 0.71 -32.47 5.52
N TYR A 396 1.44 -31.74 6.35
CA TYR A 396 2.88 -31.65 6.32
C TYR A 396 3.40 -31.97 7.72
N ALA A 397 4.45 -32.78 7.82
CA ALA A 397 5.02 -33.17 9.09
C ALA A 397 6.52 -32.88 9.12
N TYR A 398 6.99 -32.27 10.21
CA TYR A 398 8.39 -31.93 10.42
C TYR A 398 8.83 -32.28 11.84
N CYS A 399 10.05 -32.75 12.02
CA CYS A 399 10.61 -32.97 13.36
C CYS A 399 12.00 -32.39 13.52
N ASN A 400 12.36 -32.15 14.78
CA ASN A 400 13.71 -31.79 15.11
C ASN A 400 14.68 -32.98 14.92
N ALA A 401 15.99 -32.71 14.91
CA ALA A 401 17.01 -33.75 14.75
C ALA A 401 16.92 -34.89 15.78
N ALA A 402 16.47 -34.60 17.00
CA ALA A 402 16.31 -35.58 18.07
C ALA A 402 14.99 -36.38 17.98
N GLN A 403 14.08 -36.01 17.08
CA GLN A 403 12.72 -36.55 16.96
C GLN A 403 11.92 -36.49 18.27
N THR A 404 12.19 -35.48 19.08
CA THR A 404 11.48 -35.20 20.34
C THR A 404 10.47 -34.08 20.22
N ASP A 405 10.49 -33.38 19.09
CA ASP A 405 9.60 -32.29 18.75
C ASP A 405 9.07 -32.53 17.33
N LEU A 406 7.75 -32.73 17.20
CA LEU A 406 7.07 -33.03 15.95
C LEU A 406 5.99 -31.98 15.68
N ARG A 407 6.05 -31.35 14.51
CA ARG A 407 5.06 -30.42 13.96
C ARG A 407 4.23 -31.15 12.92
N VAL A 408 2.90 -31.10 13.05
CA VAL A 408 1.95 -31.58 12.04
C VAL A 408 1.06 -30.42 11.62
N ILE A 409 1.27 -29.90 10.42
CA ILE A 409 0.52 -28.78 9.85
C ILE A 409 -0.62 -29.36 9.02
N VAL A 410 -1.86 -29.07 9.41
CA VAL A 410 -3.09 -29.57 8.79
C VAL A 410 -3.82 -28.40 8.14
N LEU A 411 -3.91 -28.37 6.81
CA LEU A 411 -4.73 -27.40 6.09
C LEU A 411 -6.09 -28.03 5.81
N ASN A 412 -7.10 -27.62 6.57
CA ASN A 412 -8.47 -28.11 6.45
C ASN A 412 -9.30 -27.16 5.59
N LYS A 413 -9.61 -27.56 4.35
CA LYS A 413 -10.39 -26.76 3.38
C LYS A 413 -11.92 -26.95 3.52
N TRP A 414 -12.44 -27.41 4.67
CA TRP A 414 -13.83 -27.88 4.84
C TRP A 414 -14.39 -27.63 6.25
N ASP A 415 -15.72 -27.66 6.39
CA ASP A 415 -16.39 -27.75 7.70
C ASP A 415 -16.38 -29.22 8.20
N ALA A 416 -15.20 -29.76 8.50
CA ALA A 416 -15.02 -31.07 9.14
C ALA A 416 -15.24 -30.99 10.65
N THR A 417 -15.61 -32.09 11.31
CA THR A 417 -15.95 -32.10 12.75
C THR A 417 -15.00 -32.91 13.63
N GLN A 418 -14.24 -33.87 13.08
CA GLN A 418 -13.35 -34.72 13.86
C GLN A 418 -12.10 -35.11 13.07
N LEU A 419 -10.95 -35.06 13.74
CA LEU A 419 -9.64 -35.46 13.22
C LEU A 419 -8.99 -36.48 14.17
N THR A 420 -8.46 -37.55 13.61
CA THR A 420 -7.56 -38.49 14.30
C THR A 420 -6.16 -38.36 13.72
N LEU A 421 -5.18 -38.11 14.58
CA LEU A 421 -3.76 -38.02 14.25
C LEU A 421 -3.06 -39.26 14.78
N ASN A 422 -2.53 -40.10 13.88
CA ASN A 422 -1.64 -41.20 14.23
C ASN A 422 -0.19 -40.71 14.08
N VAL A 423 0.54 -40.74 15.19
CA VAL A 423 1.89 -40.20 15.32
C VAL A 423 2.82 -41.26 15.93
N PRO A 424 4.14 -41.09 15.87
CA PRO A 424 5.07 -42.03 16.50
C PRO A 424 4.80 -42.21 18.00
N GLU A 425 4.87 -43.47 18.49
CA GLU A 425 4.43 -43.85 19.85
C GLU A 425 5.15 -43.09 20.97
N GLN A 426 6.37 -42.59 20.71
CA GLN A 426 7.11 -41.81 21.70
C GLN A 426 6.48 -40.45 22.01
N MET A 427 5.57 -39.94 21.18
CA MET A 427 4.88 -38.67 21.42
C MET A 427 3.79 -38.86 22.47
N ASP A 428 3.95 -38.20 23.62
CA ASP A 428 3.08 -38.38 24.79
C ASP A 428 2.20 -37.16 25.09
N CYS A 429 2.42 -36.06 24.37
CA CYS A 429 1.80 -34.78 24.63
C CYS A 429 1.60 -34.00 23.33
N VAL A 430 0.47 -33.29 23.21
CA VAL A 430 0.15 -32.44 22.05
C VAL A 430 -0.36 -31.06 22.50
N SER A 431 0.11 -30.02 21.82
CA SER A 431 -0.53 -28.70 21.80
C SER A 431 -0.95 -28.35 20.36
N ALA A 432 -1.86 -27.40 20.17
CA ALA A 432 -2.28 -27.02 18.83
C ALA A 432 -2.51 -25.52 18.72
N MET A 433 -2.01 -24.93 17.65
CA MET A 433 -2.33 -23.57 17.21
C MET A 433 -3.25 -23.65 15.99
N VAL A 434 -4.21 -22.74 15.89
CA VAL A 434 -5.14 -22.64 14.77
C VAL A 434 -5.09 -21.24 14.17
N LEU A 435 -4.92 -21.19 12.84
CA LEU A 435 -5.29 -20.05 12.01
C LEU A 435 -6.75 -20.23 11.60
N SER A 436 -7.60 -19.28 11.97
CA SER A 436 -9.01 -19.28 11.60
C SER A 436 -9.53 -17.85 11.43
N GLY A 437 -10.57 -17.69 10.61
CA GLY A 437 -11.16 -16.41 10.31
C GLY A 437 -12.30 -16.55 9.32
N GLU A 438 -12.80 -15.43 8.83
CA GLU A 438 -13.74 -15.42 7.71
C GLU A 438 -12.97 -15.28 6.40
N SER A 439 -13.50 -15.88 5.33
CA SER A 439 -13.03 -15.66 3.96
C SER A 439 -13.78 -14.46 3.38
N VAL A 440 -13.67 -13.33 4.09
CA VAL A 440 -14.34 -12.06 3.79
C VAL A 440 -13.25 -11.01 3.59
N TRP A 441 -13.45 -10.16 2.58
CA TRP A 441 -12.54 -9.07 2.26
C TRP A 441 -12.20 -8.24 3.50
N ASP A 442 -10.92 -7.91 3.63
CA ASP A 442 -10.37 -7.08 4.70
C ASP A 442 -10.56 -7.62 6.13
N THR A 443 -10.82 -8.92 6.26
CA THR A 443 -10.75 -9.62 7.54
C THR A 443 -9.45 -10.39 7.60
N ALA A 444 -8.56 -10.03 8.51
CA ALA A 444 -7.39 -10.85 8.75
C ALA A 444 -7.76 -12.07 9.63
N PRO A 445 -7.14 -13.23 9.38
CA PRO A 445 -7.31 -14.40 10.23
C PRO A 445 -6.54 -14.23 11.55
N GLU A 446 -6.96 -14.96 12.57
CA GLU A 446 -6.30 -14.98 13.88
C GLU A 446 -5.57 -16.31 14.07
N TYR A 447 -4.30 -16.24 14.49
CA TYR A 447 -3.46 -17.38 14.83
C TYR A 447 -3.34 -17.51 16.35
N ARG A 448 -4.07 -18.45 16.94
CA ARG A 448 -4.19 -18.62 18.41
C ARG A 448 -4.16 -20.08 18.80
N SER A 449 -3.97 -20.38 20.08
CA SER A 449 -4.08 -21.76 20.55
C SER A 449 -5.50 -22.31 20.36
N LEU A 450 -5.60 -23.55 19.92
CA LEU A 450 -6.83 -24.35 19.89
C LEU A 450 -7.13 -24.94 21.27
N PHE A 451 -6.12 -25.15 22.10
CA PHE A 451 -6.24 -25.73 23.44
C PHE A 451 -5.93 -24.70 24.53
N ALA A 452 -6.47 -24.90 25.73
CA ALA A 452 -6.08 -24.12 26.90
C ALA A 452 -4.71 -24.56 27.50
N GLY A 453 -4.05 -25.55 26.89
CA GLY A 453 -2.83 -26.17 27.40
C GLY A 453 -2.36 -27.31 26.50
N CYS A 454 -1.55 -28.21 27.05
CA CYS A 454 -1.20 -29.45 26.37
C CYS A 454 -2.15 -30.59 26.76
N GLU A 455 -2.49 -31.46 25.80
CA GLU A 455 -3.28 -32.66 26.00
C GLU A 455 -2.38 -33.92 25.93
N ALA A 456 -2.80 -35.00 26.59
CA ALA A 456 -2.06 -36.26 26.59
C ALA A 456 -2.31 -37.05 25.29
N VAL A 457 -1.26 -37.69 24.78
CA VAL A 457 -1.32 -38.59 23.61
C VAL A 457 -1.13 -40.01 24.11
N THR A 458 -2.04 -40.92 23.74
CA THR A 458 -2.05 -42.30 24.25
C THR A 458 -1.90 -43.27 23.09
N GLY A 459 -0.89 -44.14 23.17
CA GLY A 459 -0.67 -45.20 22.16
C GLY A 459 -0.39 -44.67 20.76
N GLY A 460 0.31 -43.54 20.64
CA GLY A 460 0.63 -42.92 19.33
C GLY A 460 -0.58 -42.37 18.59
N SER A 461 -1.70 -42.08 19.28
CA SER A 461 -2.88 -41.54 18.64
C SER A 461 -3.50 -40.41 19.46
N TYR A 462 -3.92 -39.36 18.76
CA TYR A 462 -4.71 -38.25 19.28
C TYR A 462 -5.99 -38.11 18.46
N THR A 463 -7.12 -37.84 19.11
CA THR A 463 -8.40 -37.61 18.42
C THR A 463 -9.10 -36.42 19.04
N GLY A 464 -9.48 -35.44 18.20
CA GLY A 464 -10.14 -34.22 18.64
C GLY A 464 -10.98 -33.57 17.56
N GLY A 465 -11.65 -32.48 17.91
CA GLY A 465 -12.34 -31.64 16.94
C GLY A 465 -11.35 -30.81 16.12
N ILE A 466 -11.61 -30.67 14.82
CA ILE A 466 -10.90 -29.71 13.96
C ILE A 466 -11.88 -28.60 13.59
N PRO A 467 -11.49 -27.31 13.69
CA PRO A 467 -12.34 -26.23 13.23
C PRO A 467 -12.61 -26.36 11.72
N GLY A 468 -13.78 -25.86 11.29
CA GLY A 468 -14.03 -25.62 9.87
C GLY A 468 -12.97 -24.69 9.27
N GLU A 469 -12.86 -24.63 7.94
CA GLU A 469 -11.85 -23.89 7.17
C GLU A 469 -10.72 -23.25 8.01
N SER A 470 -9.64 -24.01 8.20
CA SER A 470 -8.59 -23.66 9.15
C SER A 470 -7.23 -24.21 8.74
N VAL A 471 -6.17 -23.61 9.29
CA VAL A 471 -4.86 -24.25 9.39
C VAL A 471 -4.63 -24.60 10.84
N VAL A 472 -4.39 -25.86 11.16
CA VAL A 472 -4.05 -26.28 12.52
C VAL A 472 -2.63 -26.82 12.55
N VAL A 473 -1.80 -26.25 13.40
CA VAL A 473 -0.44 -26.71 13.66
C VAL A 473 -0.45 -27.47 14.99
N TYR A 474 -0.36 -28.79 14.92
CA TYR A 474 -0.18 -29.63 16.10
C TYR A 474 1.30 -29.76 16.43
N THR A 475 1.62 -29.60 17.71
CA THR A 475 2.96 -29.70 18.27
C THR A 475 2.98 -30.86 19.25
N PHE A 476 3.65 -31.93 18.86
CA PHE A 476 3.84 -33.13 19.64
C PHE A 476 5.21 -33.13 20.30
N SER A 477 5.28 -33.56 21.55
CA SER A 477 6.54 -33.73 22.28
C SER A 477 6.65 -35.12 22.90
N SER A 478 7.87 -35.64 23.02
CA SER A 478 8.15 -36.95 23.65
C SER A 478 8.83 -36.85 25.03
N VAL A 479 8.95 -35.64 25.59
CA VAL A 479 9.62 -35.41 26.88
C VAL A 479 8.75 -34.55 27.79
N ALA A 480 8.13 -35.19 28.79
CA ALA A 480 7.51 -34.52 29.91
C ALA A 480 8.57 -33.76 30.75
N PRO A 481 8.46 -32.42 30.92
CA PRO A 481 9.36 -31.68 31.79
C PRO A 481 9.21 -32.15 33.25
N GLY A 482 10.32 -32.55 33.89
CA GLY A 482 10.30 -33.00 35.30
C GLY A 482 10.11 -31.88 36.34
N LYS A 483 10.02 -30.61 35.92
CA LYS A 483 9.88 -29.43 36.77
C LYS A 483 9.02 -28.35 36.08
N ALA A 484 8.35 -27.52 36.88
CA ALA A 484 7.65 -26.33 36.41
C ALA A 484 8.60 -25.34 35.71
N PRO A 485 8.11 -24.53 34.76
CA PRO A 485 8.93 -23.58 34.02
C PRO A 485 9.39 -22.39 34.88
N GLY A 486 10.39 -21.65 34.39
CA GLY A 486 10.81 -20.37 34.98
C GLY A 486 9.87 -19.20 34.67
N GLN A 487 10.14 -18.03 35.24
CA GLN A 487 9.38 -16.81 34.96
C GLN A 487 9.89 -16.11 33.68
N PRO A 488 9.01 -15.80 32.71
CA PRO A 488 9.40 -15.01 31.53
C PRO A 488 9.71 -13.55 31.87
N GLU A 489 10.62 -12.94 31.12
CA GLU A 489 10.89 -11.50 31.16
C GLU A 489 10.15 -10.79 30.02
N LEU A 490 9.47 -9.69 30.32
CA LEU A 490 8.69 -8.91 29.36
C LEU A 490 9.59 -7.92 28.64
N LEU A 491 9.58 -7.93 27.29
CA LEU A 491 10.49 -7.15 26.45
C LEU A 491 9.80 -5.96 25.77
N SER A 492 8.67 -6.21 25.11
CA SER A 492 7.92 -5.18 24.37
C SER A 492 6.41 -5.42 24.53
N PRO A 493 5.58 -4.39 24.78
CA PRO A 493 5.97 -3.01 25.11
C PRO A 493 6.80 -2.93 26.39
N GLY A 494 7.83 -2.08 26.39
CA GLY A 494 8.61 -1.82 27.61
C GLY A 494 7.72 -1.28 28.73
N ASN A 495 8.02 -1.64 29.98
CA ASN A 495 7.23 -1.18 31.12
C ASN A 495 7.27 0.35 31.25
N GLY A 496 6.09 0.99 31.21
CA GLY A 496 5.92 2.43 31.23
C GLY A 496 6.00 3.11 29.85
N ALA A 497 6.02 2.35 28.75
CA ALA A 497 6.03 2.91 27.40
C ALA A 497 4.77 3.76 27.13
N GLY A 498 4.93 4.92 26.47
CA GLY A 498 3.84 5.78 26.03
C GLY A 498 3.89 6.00 24.52
N GLY A 499 2.74 6.35 23.91
CA GLY A 499 2.65 6.54 22.47
C GLY A 499 2.79 5.23 21.67
N ALA A 500 2.45 4.09 22.29
CA ALA A 500 2.54 2.81 21.62
C ALA A 500 1.45 2.69 20.53
N GLY A 501 1.76 2.04 19.40
CA GLY A 501 0.78 1.83 18.34
C GLY A 501 -0.44 1.04 18.81
N THR A 502 -1.62 1.34 18.26
CA THR A 502 -2.87 0.63 18.59
C THR A 502 -2.85 -0.83 18.09
N ALA A 503 -2.16 -1.12 16.98
CA ALA A 503 -1.84 -2.46 16.51
C ALA A 503 -0.65 -3.10 17.29
N GLN A 504 -0.85 -3.37 18.59
CA GLN A 504 0.26 -3.70 19.50
C GLN A 504 0.88 -5.10 19.28
N ALA A 505 2.22 -5.14 19.18
CA ALA A 505 3.05 -6.34 19.27
C ALA A 505 3.54 -6.58 20.72
N PHE A 506 3.62 -7.85 21.13
CA PHE A 506 4.10 -8.28 22.45
C PHE A 506 5.26 -9.26 22.32
N ALA A 507 6.27 -9.15 23.17
CA ALA A 507 7.42 -10.05 23.18
C ALA A 507 7.96 -10.29 24.60
N TRP A 508 8.44 -11.51 24.85
CA TRP A 508 9.03 -11.95 26.11
C TRP A 508 10.17 -12.95 25.90
N THR A 509 10.92 -13.28 26.95
CA THR A 509 12.01 -14.26 26.89
C THR A 509 11.51 -15.71 26.98
N PRO A 510 12.12 -16.67 26.26
CA PRO A 510 11.85 -18.08 26.46
C PRO A 510 12.40 -18.56 27.82
N VAL A 511 11.71 -19.51 28.45
CA VAL A 511 12.13 -20.12 29.73
C VAL A 511 12.37 -21.63 29.60
N ASP A 512 13.32 -22.15 30.36
CA ASP A 512 13.59 -23.58 30.44
C ASP A 512 12.33 -24.34 30.87
N GLY A 513 11.99 -25.40 30.13
CA GLY A 513 10.77 -26.18 30.34
C GLY A 513 9.45 -25.49 29.94
N GLY A 514 9.47 -24.28 29.37
CA GLY A 514 8.27 -23.61 28.84
C GLY A 514 7.71 -24.35 27.63
N ARG A 515 6.51 -24.92 27.77
CA ARG A 515 5.82 -25.65 26.69
C ARG A 515 4.64 -24.88 26.11
N ASN A 516 4.10 -23.94 26.87
CA ASN A 516 3.04 -23.05 26.45
C ASN A 516 3.20 -21.69 27.16
N TYR A 517 2.77 -20.60 26.53
CA TYR A 517 2.70 -19.28 27.16
C TYR A 517 1.28 -18.73 27.04
N ARG A 518 0.78 -18.10 28.12
CA ARG A 518 -0.48 -17.35 28.15
C ARG A 518 -0.20 -15.86 28.28
N LEU A 519 -0.63 -15.07 27.30
CA LEU A 519 -0.60 -13.61 27.32
C LEU A 519 -1.94 -13.09 27.84
N THR A 520 -1.89 -12.21 28.84
CA THR A 520 -3.05 -11.48 29.35
C THR A 520 -2.80 -9.98 29.26
N VAL A 521 -3.71 -9.22 28.65
CA VAL A 521 -3.67 -7.76 28.50
C VAL A 521 -5.02 -7.18 28.93
N SER A 522 -5.02 -6.17 29.79
CA SER A 522 -6.23 -5.58 30.38
C SER A 522 -6.08 -4.06 30.55
N PRO A 523 -7.15 -3.26 30.43
CA PRO A 523 -7.14 -1.87 30.88
C PRO A 523 -7.06 -1.72 32.41
N ASN A 524 -7.25 -2.80 33.17
CA ASN A 524 -7.23 -2.80 34.64
C ASN A 524 -5.90 -3.31 35.18
N ALA A 525 -5.34 -2.61 36.18
CA ALA A 525 -4.05 -2.93 36.79
C ALA A 525 -3.98 -4.30 37.48
N ASP A 526 -5.13 -4.82 37.91
CA ASP A 526 -5.28 -6.15 38.50
C ASP A 526 -5.48 -7.27 37.46
N LEU A 527 -5.43 -6.94 36.17
CA LEU A 527 -5.67 -7.81 35.02
C LEU A 527 -7.10 -8.37 34.93
N SER A 528 -8.06 -7.79 35.67
CA SER A 528 -9.48 -8.14 35.53
C SER A 528 -10.04 -7.68 34.17
N ALA A 529 -11.05 -8.39 33.64
CA ALA A 529 -11.67 -8.09 32.34
C ALA A 529 -10.65 -7.88 31.18
N PRO A 530 -9.79 -8.86 30.90
CA PRO A 530 -8.76 -8.71 29.86
C PRO A 530 -9.37 -8.52 28.48
N VAL A 531 -8.73 -7.65 27.69
CA VAL A 531 -9.00 -7.49 26.26
C VAL A 531 -8.22 -8.50 25.42
N ILE A 532 -7.09 -9.01 25.90
CA ILE A 532 -6.39 -10.13 25.26
C ILE A 532 -6.14 -11.16 26.34
N ASP A 533 -6.56 -12.39 26.09
CA ASP A 533 -6.30 -13.54 26.96
C ASP A 533 -6.16 -14.78 26.09
N THR A 534 -4.93 -15.11 25.73
CA THR A 534 -4.66 -16.11 24.70
C THR A 534 -3.39 -16.88 24.97
N TYR A 535 -3.34 -18.11 24.47
CA TYR A 535 -2.16 -18.96 24.51
C TYR A 535 -1.41 -18.90 23.18
N THR A 536 -0.08 -18.96 23.23
CA THR A 536 0.80 -18.81 22.06
C THR A 536 1.68 -20.02 21.79
N GLY A 537 1.42 -21.15 22.45
CA GLY A 537 2.28 -22.33 22.34
C GLY A 537 3.70 -21.99 22.83
N MET A 538 4.71 -22.42 22.08
CA MET A 538 6.11 -22.10 22.40
C MET A 538 6.57 -20.74 21.85
N ALA A 539 5.72 -20.03 21.09
CA ALA A 539 6.09 -18.73 20.55
C ALA A 539 6.20 -17.72 21.71
N CYS A 540 7.30 -16.95 21.71
CA CYS A 540 7.57 -15.92 22.73
C CYS A 540 7.21 -14.50 22.26
N ARG A 541 6.35 -14.42 21.24
CA ARG A 541 5.91 -13.19 20.57
C ARG A 541 4.45 -13.32 20.16
N TYR A 542 3.72 -12.21 20.20
CA TYR A 542 2.31 -12.15 19.80
C TYR A 542 1.96 -10.80 19.18
N GLN A 543 1.37 -10.80 17.98
CA GLN A 543 0.77 -9.62 17.39
C GLN A 543 -0.73 -9.63 17.70
N ALA A 544 -1.26 -8.52 18.23
CA ALA A 544 -2.68 -8.41 18.50
C ALA A 544 -3.50 -8.53 17.20
N ALA A 545 -4.54 -9.38 17.23
CA ALA A 545 -5.46 -9.57 16.10
C ALA A 545 -6.46 -8.42 15.93
N ARG A 546 -6.50 -7.49 16.88
CA ARG A 546 -7.34 -6.30 16.87
C ARG A 546 -6.57 -5.11 17.43
N GLU A 547 -6.99 -3.92 17.04
CA GLU A 547 -6.47 -2.70 17.62
C GLU A 547 -6.90 -2.57 19.08
N LEU A 548 -5.98 -2.04 19.87
CA LEU A 548 -6.25 -1.53 21.20
C LEU A 548 -6.79 -0.11 21.09
N GLU A 549 -7.64 0.28 22.04
CA GLU A 549 -8.20 1.63 22.07
C GLU A 549 -7.08 2.67 22.17
N ALA A 550 -7.20 3.76 21.41
CA ALA A 550 -6.24 4.87 21.45
C ALA A 550 -6.29 5.60 22.80
N GLY A 551 -5.19 6.26 23.17
CA GLY A 551 -5.05 7.05 24.41
C GLY A 551 -5.28 6.25 25.71
N THR A 552 -5.19 4.92 25.65
CA THR A 552 -5.61 4.02 26.73
C THR A 552 -4.41 3.34 27.38
N ALA A 553 -4.40 3.33 28.71
CA ALA A 553 -3.41 2.59 29.50
C ALA A 553 -3.80 1.10 29.60
N TYR A 554 -2.85 0.22 29.28
CA TYR A 554 -2.98 -1.23 29.37
C TYR A 554 -1.92 -1.84 30.28
N TYR A 555 -2.31 -2.93 30.94
CA TYR A 555 -1.48 -3.75 31.82
C TYR A 555 -1.41 -5.16 31.25
N TRP A 556 -0.23 -5.77 31.27
CA TRP A 556 -0.04 -7.07 30.65
C TRP A 556 0.96 -7.96 31.39
N ARG A 557 0.80 -9.28 31.18
CA ARG A 557 1.58 -10.34 31.81
C ARG A 557 1.65 -11.57 30.90
N VAL A 558 2.72 -12.35 31.05
CA VAL A 558 2.87 -13.66 30.43
C VAL A 558 3.02 -14.76 31.48
N THR A 559 2.32 -15.88 31.30
CA THR A 559 2.45 -17.09 32.14
C THR A 559 3.02 -18.24 31.32
N ALA A 560 4.17 -18.77 31.71
CA ALA A 560 4.74 -19.99 31.12
C ALA A 560 4.15 -21.23 31.81
N GLU A 561 3.86 -22.27 31.03
CA GLU A 561 3.18 -23.48 31.50
C GLU A 561 3.78 -24.75 30.91
N ASN A 562 3.73 -25.83 31.70
CA ASN A 562 3.94 -27.21 31.27
C ASN A 562 3.15 -28.18 32.18
N GLN A 563 3.28 -29.50 31.97
CA GLN A 563 2.55 -30.52 32.75
C GLN A 563 2.91 -30.53 34.24
N ALA A 564 4.08 -30.03 34.62
CA ALA A 564 4.55 -29.97 36.00
C ALA A 564 4.12 -28.69 36.74
N GLY A 565 3.65 -27.66 36.04
CA GLY A 565 3.11 -26.44 36.64
C GLY A 565 3.25 -25.20 35.76
N SER A 566 3.08 -24.03 36.36
CA SER A 566 3.15 -22.74 35.67
C SER A 566 3.90 -21.68 36.48
N ALA A 567 4.44 -20.68 35.80
CA ALA A 567 5.13 -19.54 36.39
C ALA A 567 4.83 -18.27 35.59
N ALA A 568 4.39 -17.22 36.28
CA ALA A 568 4.01 -15.95 35.65
C ALA A 568 5.10 -14.88 35.80
N SER A 569 5.19 -14.00 34.80
CA SER A 569 6.00 -12.79 34.84
C SER A 569 5.42 -11.77 35.85
N GLY A 570 6.17 -10.68 36.09
CA GLY A 570 5.60 -9.45 36.63
C GLY A 570 4.53 -8.85 35.69
N THR A 571 3.77 -7.86 36.18
CA THR A 571 2.85 -7.07 35.36
C THR A 571 3.56 -5.81 34.86
N ALA A 572 3.58 -5.60 33.54
CA ALA A 572 4.05 -4.35 32.93
C ALA A 572 2.86 -3.49 32.48
N CYS A 573 3.10 -2.19 32.28
CA CYS A 573 2.10 -1.26 31.76
C CYS A 573 2.61 -0.51 30.52
N PHE A 574 1.70 -0.05 29.67
CA PHE A 574 1.98 0.86 28.55
C PHE A 574 0.74 1.70 28.22
N THR A 575 0.91 2.79 27.47
CA THR A 575 -0.19 3.65 26.99
C THR A 575 -0.14 3.74 25.47
N THR A 576 -1.27 3.47 24.81
CA THR A 576 -1.40 3.63 23.36
C THR A 576 -1.38 5.11 22.96
N GLN A 577 -1.00 5.38 21.71
CA GLN A 577 -1.05 6.71 21.12
C GLN A 577 -2.46 7.30 21.17
N GLU A 578 -2.57 8.61 21.36
CA GLU A 578 -3.84 9.32 21.23
C GLU A 578 -4.40 9.16 19.81
N ALA A 579 -5.73 9.15 19.68
CA ALA A 579 -6.32 9.25 18.36
C ALA A 579 -5.91 10.60 17.73
N PRO A 580 -5.61 10.65 16.41
CA PRO A 580 -5.42 11.94 15.76
C PRO A 580 -6.69 12.77 15.97
N GLY A 581 -6.56 13.89 16.69
CA GLY A 581 -7.70 14.73 17.03
C GLY A 581 -8.22 15.43 15.80
N GLY A 582 -9.55 15.60 15.68
CA GLY A 582 -10.11 16.42 14.61
C GLY A 582 -9.67 17.88 14.72
N GLY A 583 -9.40 18.53 13.59
CA GLY A 583 -8.93 19.91 13.50
C GLY A 583 -9.75 20.74 12.53
N THR A 584 -9.57 22.06 12.60
CA THR A 584 -10.26 23.01 11.74
C THR A 584 -9.31 24.10 11.24
N VAL A 585 -9.58 24.61 10.04
CA VAL A 585 -8.91 25.79 9.48
C VAL A 585 -9.97 26.78 9.03
N THR A 586 -9.75 28.07 9.29
CA THR A 586 -10.65 29.14 8.83
C THR A 586 -9.96 29.97 7.76
N LEU A 587 -10.59 30.10 6.58
CA LEU A 587 -10.18 31.03 5.54
C LEU A 587 -11.12 32.25 5.54
N ASN A 588 -10.54 33.44 5.62
CA ASN A 588 -11.26 34.71 5.47
C ASN A 588 -11.58 34.99 3.99
N ASN A 589 -12.51 35.88 3.69
CA ASN A 589 -12.89 36.34 2.33
C ASN A 589 -11.69 36.85 1.49
N ASP A 590 -10.63 37.32 2.13
CA ASP A 590 -9.41 37.82 1.49
C ASP A 590 -8.29 36.77 1.39
N SER A 591 -8.56 35.51 1.76
CA SER A 591 -7.59 34.42 1.70
C SER A 591 -7.15 34.15 0.24
N PRO A 592 -5.85 33.96 -0.02
CA PRO A 592 -5.36 33.62 -1.36
C PRO A 592 -5.81 32.24 -1.85
N TYR A 593 -6.32 31.39 -0.94
CA TYR A 593 -6.86 30.07 -1.25
C TYR A 593 -8.32 30.09 -1.72
N LEU A 594 -8.94 31.28 -1.76
CA LEU A 594 -10.28 31.46 -2.34
C LEU A 594 -10.15 32.01 -3.77
N SER A 595 -10.83 31.37 -4.71
CA SER A 595 -10.88 31.76 -6.11
C SER A 595 -12.21 32.43 -6.41
N TYR A 596 -12.16 33.70 -6.82
CA TYR A 596 -13.34 34.48 -7.17
C TYR A 596 -13.46 34.64 -8.68
N SER A 597 -14.69 34.61 -9.18
CA SER A 597 -15.02 35.16 -10.49
C SER A 597 -14.83 36.68 -10.54
N ALA A 598 -15.02 37.29 -11.70
CA ALA A 598 -15.04 38.75 -11.80
C ALA A 598 -16.17 39.38 -10.96
N ASN A 599 -16.00 40.66 -10.61
CA ASN A 599 -17.00 41.55 -9.99
C ASN A 599 -17.38 41.31 -8.51
N TRP A 600 -16.67 40.42 -7.80
CA TRP A 600 -16.74 40.38 -6.33
C TRP A 600 -16.02 41.59 -5.73
N ASN A 601 -16.69 42.27 -4.79
CA ASN A 601 -16.13 43.44 -4.12
C ASN A 601 -15.72 43.07 -2.69
N GLN A 602 -14.42 43.12 -2.44
CA GLN A 602 -13.89 43.05 -1.07
C GLN A 602 -14.22 44.37 -0.36
N GLN A 603 -14.86 44.31 0.80
CA GLN A 603 -15.39 45.49 1.47
C GLN A 603 -15.28 45.37 3.00
N ALA A 604 -15.30 46.52 3.69
CA ALA A 604 -15.39 46.55 5.13
C ALA A 604 -16.84 46.29 5.59
N SER A 605 -17.02 45.37 6.52
CA SER A 605 -18.33 44.93 6.98
C SER A 605 -18.29 44.61 8.48
N ALA A 606 -18.87 45.49 9.29
CA ALA A 606 -18.80 45.35 10.74
C ALA A 606 -19.63 44.15 11.22
N GLY A 607 -19.01 43.25 11.99
CA GLY A 607 -19.65 42.01 12.46
C GLY A 607 -19.33 40.78 11.60
N SER A 608 -18.75 40.96 10.41
CA SER A 608 -18.11 39.89 9.63
C SER A 608 -16.80 39.44 10.28
N TYR A 609 -16.27 38.29 9.86
CA TYR A 609 -15.02 37.78 10.39
C TYR A 609 -13.92 38.77 9.96
N ARG A 610 -13.07 39.15 10.91
CA ARG A 610 -12.09 40.25 10.73
C ARG A 610 -12.66 41.62 10.31
N ASN A 611 -13.99 41.79 10.35
CA ASN A 611 -14.75 42.98 9.94
C ASN A 611 -14.65 43.31 8.44
N ASP A 612 -14.51 42.30 7.60
CA ASP A 612 -14.58 42.41 6.14
C ASP A 612 -15.39 41.26 5.54
N ASP A 613 -15.90 41.46 4.32
CA ASP A 613 -16.57 40.42 3.53
C ASP A 613 -16.37 40.69 2.02
N ALA A 614 -16.86 39.76 1.20
CA ALA A 614 -16.88 39.86 -0.25
C ALA A 614 -18.33 39.83 -0.77
N SER A 615 -18.71 40.84 -1.56
CA SER A 615 -20.08 41.01 -2.04
C SER A 615 -20.20 40.87 -3.56
N CYS A 616 -21.23 40.14 -4.02
CA CYS A 616 -21.55 40.01 -5.44
C CYS A 616 -23.06 39.84 -5.66
N LYS A 617 -23.59 40.41 -6.75
CA LYS A 617 -24.99 40.22 -7.18
C LYS A 617 -25.14 39.82 -8.65
N GLU A 618 -24.03 39.74 -9.36
CA GLU A 618 -24.03 39.39 -10.78
C GLU A 618 -24.29 37.89 -10.88
N LYS A 619 -25.27 37.54 -11.72
CA LYS A 619 -25.63 36.16 -11.98
C LYS A 619 -24.38 35.38 -12.45
N ASP A 620 -24.24 34.17 -11.93
CA ASP A 620 -23.14 33.23 -12.22
C ASP A 620 -21.77 33.67 -11.66
N GLY A 621 -21.71 34.78 -10.90
CA GLY A 621 -20.53 35.10 -10.11
C GLY A 621 -20.32 34.07 -9.00
N PHE A 622 -19.09 33.59 -8.80
CA PHE A 622 -18.81 32.51 -7.85
C PHE A 622 -17.57 32.76 -6.97
N VAL A 623 -17.56 32.09 -5.82
CA VAL A 623 -16.36 31.85 -5.00
C VAL A 623 -16.16 30.35 -4.86
N GLU A 624 -14.91 29.90 -4.99
CA GLU A 624 -14.54 28.50 -5.03
C GLU A 624 -13.27 28.25 -4.21
N PHE A 625 -13.19 27.08 -3.59
CA PHE A 625 -12.00 26.61 -2.88
C PHE A 625 -11.88 25.10 -2.91
N THR A 626 -10.64 24.62 -2.78
CA THR A 626 -10.30 23.20 -2.72
C THR A 626 -9.58 22.92 -1.40
N PHE A 627 -9.90 21.80 -0.76
CA PHE A 627 -9.25 21.35 0.47
C PHE A 627 -9.17 19.83 0.53
N THR A 628 -8.24 19.31 1.32
CA THR A 628 -8.24 17.90 1.74
C THR A 628 -8.71 17.81 3.19
N GLY A 629 -9.82 17.12 3.43
CA GLY A 629 -10.44 17.01 4.76
C GLY A 629 -11.78 16.28 4.70
N THR A 630 -12.63 16.48 5.72
CA THR A 630 -13.93 15.79 5.86
C THR A 630 -15.14 16.72 5.92
N GLY A 631 -14.98 18.04 5.78
CA GLY A 631 -16.13 18.95 5.68
C GLY A 631 -15.78 20.42 5.56
N ALA A 632 -16.77 21.22 5.15
CA ALA A 632 -16.68 22.67 5.07
C ALA A 632 -17.99 23.36 5.45
N LYS A 633 -17.88 24.54 6.05
CA LYS A 633 -19.00 25.43 6.38
C LYS A 633 -18.72 26.83 5.85
N LEU A 634 -19.66 27.36 5.06
CA LEU A 634 -19.57 28.68 4.47
C LEU A 634 -20.45 29.65 5.26
N TYR A 635 -19.87 30.78 5.63
CA TYR A 635 -20.53 31.83 6.38
C TYR A 635 -20.57 33.13 5.58
N GLY A 636 -21.55 33.96 5.89
CA GLY A 636 -21.79 35.23 5.24
C GLY A 636 -22.78 36.07 6.02
N LEU A 637 -23.35 37.08 5.37
CA LEU A 637 -24.46 37.85 5.93
C LEU A 637 -25.77 37.40 5.32
N ARG A 638 -26.79 37.30 6.18
CA ARG A 638 -28.18 37.28 5.73
C ARG A 638 -28.81 38.62 6.02
N GLY A 639 -29.37 39.26 5.01
CA GLY A 639 -29.92 40.62 5.09
C GLY A 639 -31.18 40.79 4.26
N ASN A 640 -31.86 41.93 4.41
CA ASN A 640 -33.11 42.17 3.69
C ASN A 640 -32.89 42.52 2.21
N TRP A 641 -31.63 42.69 1.79
CA TRP A 641 -31.18 42.89 0.42
C TRP A 641 -30.51 41.65 -0.19
N CYS A 642 -30.33 40.57 0.58
CA CYS A 642 -29.62 39.38 0.11
C CYS A 642 -30.52 38.51 -0.77
N GLY A 643 -29.93 37.95 -1.82
CA GLY A 643 -30.58 37.09 -2.81
C GLY A 643 -30.36 35.60 -2.54
N MET A 644 -30.39 34.83 -3.63
CA MET A 644 -30.17 33.40 -3.62
C MET A 644 -28.82 33.02 -4.25
N ALA A 645 -28.21 31.97 -3.73
CA ALA A 645 -26.99 31.36 -4.26
C ALA A 645 -27.19 29.84 -4.41
N ASP A 646 -26.36 29.21 -5.22
CA ASP A 646 -26.30 27.77 -5.40
C ASP A 646 -24.94 27.29 -4.88
N ALA A 647 -24.93 26.42 -3.87
CA ALA A 647 -23.70 25.79 -3.37
C ALA A 647 -23.55 24.38 -3.95
N GLN A 648 -22.34 24.03 -4.39
CA GLN A 648 -22.04 22.76 -5.03
C GLN A 648 -20.78 22.16 -4.40
N VAL A 649 -20.79 20.84 -4.21
CA VAL A 649 -19.61 20.06 -3.75
C VAL A 649 -19.24 19.09 -4.86
N ASP A 650 -17.97 19.04 -5.23
CA ASP A 650 -17.37 18.10 -6.20
C ASP A 650 -18.13 18.02 -7.54
N PHE A 651 -18.57 19.18 -8.04
CA PHE A 651 -19.35 19.29 -9.28
C PHE A 651 -20.69 18.49 -9.26
N GLY A 652 -21.18 18.15 -8.07
CA GLY A 652 -22.44 17.45 -7.85
C GLY A 652 -23.69 18.29 -8.13
N ALA A 653 -24.86 17.85 -7.67
CA ALA A 653 -26.07 18.67 -7.84
C ALA A 653 -26.02 19.90 -6.91
N PRO A 654 -26.29 21.13 -7.41
CA PRO A 654 -26.26 22.32 -6.58
C PRO A 654 -27.41 22.35 -5.56
N VAL A 655 -27.14 22.94 -4.41
CA VAL A 655 -28.09 23.20 -3.32
C VAL A 655 -28.41 24.70 -3.30
N ARG A 656 -29.68 25.02 -3.54
CA ARG A 656 -30.19 26.39 -3.49
C ARG A 656 -30.23 26.93 -2.06
N ILE A 657 -29.59 28.07 -1.84
CA ILE A 657 -29.54 28.82 -0.59
C ILE A 657 -30.29 30.13 -0.77
N ASP A 658 -31.18 30.44 0.16
CA ASP A 658 -31.79 31.77 0.29
C ASP A 658 -31.09 32.50 1.43
N ALA A 659 -30.35 33.56 1.10
CA ALA A 659 -29.60 34.37 2.05
C ALA A 659 -30.43 35.54 2.63
N TYR A 660 -31.73 35.63 2.32
CA TYR A 660 -32.59 36.66 2.89
C TYR A 660 -32.78 36.50 4.41
N ALA A 661 -32.76 37.63 5.12
CA ALA A 661 -33.32 37.76 6.45
C ALA A 661 -33.94 39.15 6.64
N GLY A 662 -35.11 39.25 7.29
CA GLY A 662 -35.78 40.54 7.54
C GLY A 662 -35.03 41.45 8.51
N THR A 663 -34.08 40.91 9.27
CA THR A 663 -33.12 41.63 10.11
C THR A 663 -31.75 41.04 9.83
N THR A 664 -30.73 41.89 9.69
CA THR A 664 -29.37 41.46 9.37
C THR A 664 -28.87 40.43 10.40
N GLN A 665 -28.26 39.37 9.90
CA GLN A 665 -27.57 38.34 10.66
C GLN A 665 -26.16 38.24 10.13
N GLU A 666 -25.20 38.75 10.90
CA GLU A 666 -23.77 38.58 10.66
C GLU A 666 -23.33 37.17 11.08
N GLN A 667 -22.22 36.66 10.50
CA GLN A 667 -21.72 35.29 10.74
C GLN A 667 -22.77 34.19 10.47
N ALA A 668 -23.71 34.43 9.55
CA ALA A 668 -24.78 33.49 9.27
C ALA A 668 -24.25 32.31 8.45
N LEU A 669 -24.57 31.08 8.88
CA LEU A 669 -24.28 29.88 8.09
C LEU A 669 -25.10 29.91 6.79
N LEU A 670 -24.39 29.91 5.67
CA LEU A 670 -24.99 29.86 4.34
C LEU A 670 -25.10 28.40 3.87
N PHE A 671 -24.03 27.62 4.07
CA PHE A 671 -23.95 26.24 3.61
C PHE A 671 -23.10 25.37 4.55
N ASP A 672 -23.50 24.12 4.73
CA ASP A 672 -22.77 23.08 5.45
C ASP A 672 -22.71 21.85 4.53
N THR A 673 -21.51 21.38 4.22
CA THR A 673 -21.35 20.18 3.37
C THR A 673 -21.86 18.91 4.06
N GLY A 674 -21.97 18.92 5.40
CA GLY A 674 -22.02 17.70 6.19
C GLY A 674 -20.67 17.00 6.24
N GLU A 675 -20.65 15.77 6.78
CA GLU A 675 -19.45 14.93 6.79
C GLU A 675 -19.25 14.28 5.41
N LEU A 676 -18.09 14.55 4.84
CA LEU A 676 -17.60 14.01 3.59
C LEU A 676 -16.58 12.88 3.89
N PRO A 677 -16.42 11.88 3.01
CA PRO A 677 -15.27 10.98 3.08
C PRO A 677 -13.97 11.78 3.11
N TYR A 678 -12.94 11.35 3.84
CA TYR A 678 -11.64 12.03 3.77
C TYR A 678 -11.12 11.99 2.32
N GLY A 679 -10.83 13.17 1.77
CA GLY A 679 -10.37 13.30 0.39
C GLY A 679 -10.21 14.74 -0.03
N GLU A 680 -9.77 14.95 -1.28
CA GLU A 680 -9.79 16.28 -1.91
C GLU A 680 -11.23 16.62 -2.31
N HIS A 681 -11.70 17.79 -1.88
CA HIS A 681 -13.02 18.31 -2.21
C HIS A 681 -12.92 19.72 -2.78
N THR A 682 -13.79 20.03 -3.73
CA THR A 682 -13.99 21.39 -4.26
C THR A 682 -15.39 21.86 -3.93
N VAL A 683 -15.51 23.05 -3.36
CA VAL A 683 -16.79 23.66 -3.01
C VAL A 683 -16.91 25.01 -3.69
N THR A 684 -18.03 25.21 -4.37
CA THR A 684 -18.33 26.42 -5.14
C THR A 684 -19.64 27.02 -4.64
N LEU A 685 -19.67 28.33 -4.41
CA LEU A 685 -20.87 29.11 -4.11
C LEU A 685 -21.11 30.10 -5.25
N THR A 686 -22.21 29.92 -5.99
CA THR A 686 -22.53 30.68 -7.20
C THR A 686 -23.76 31.55 -6.99
N VAL A 687 -23.70 32.82 -7.37
CA VAL A 687 -24.81 33.78 -7.30
C VAL A 687 -25.88 33.40 -8.32
N ALA A 688 -27.10 33.13 -7.87
CA ALA A 688 -28.17 32.70 -8.78
C ALA A 688 -28.71 33.84 -9.64
N GLY A 689 -28.52 35.10 -9.20
CA GLY A 689 -29.15 36.30 -9.79
C GLY A 689 -30.65 36.40 -9.48
N GLU A 690 -31.12 35.64 -8.49
CA GLU A 690 -32.52 35.53 -8.08
C GLU A 690 -32.67 35.96 -6.62
N LYS A 691 -33.90 36.33 -6.23
CA LYS A 691 -34.26 36.65 -4.84
C LYS A 691 -35.69 36.22 -4.56
N ASN A 692 -36.02 36.02 -3.29
CA ASN A 692 -37.42 35.86 -2.90
C ASN A 692 -38.18 37.21 -2.97
N GLU A 693 -39.50 37.14 -2.81
CA GLU A 693 -40.37 38.34 -2.90
C GLU A 693 -40.11 39.37 -1.79
N ALA A 694 -39.61 38.93 -0.64
CA ALA A 694 -39.40 39.78 0.53
C ALA A 694 -38.07 40.54 0.51
N SER A 695 -37.07 40.04 -0.25
CA SER A 695 -35.78 40.71 -0.40
C SER A 695 -35.86 41.94 -1.30
N SER A 696 -35.06 42.97 -1.03
CA SER A 696 -35.00 44.19 -1.85
C SER A 696 -34.06 44.07 -3.05
N ASP A 697 -33.11 43.12 -3.05
CA ASP A 697 -32.08 42.98 -4.09
C ASP A 697 -31.53 41.53 -4.15
N THR A 698 -30.50 41.25 -4.94
CA THR A 698 -29.96 39.89 -5.20
C THR A 698 -28.54 39.67 -4.70
N TRP A 699 -28.07 40.44 -3.72
CA TRP A 699 -26.69 40.36 -3.24
C TRP A 699 -26.41 39.07 -2.46
N ILE A 700 -25.19 38.56 -2.61
CA ILE A 700 -24.61 37.52 -1.77
C ILE A 700 -23.39 38.14 -1.09
N GLU A 701 -23.39 38.07 0.24
CA GLU A 701 -22.35 38.61 1.11
C GLU A 701 -21.60 37.40 1.71
N PHE A 702 -20.46 37.03 1.14
CA PHE A 702 -19.63 35.91 1.58
C PHE A 702 -18.53 36.39 2.52
N ASP A 703 -18.33 35.71 3.65
CA ASP A 703 -17.45 36.16 4.72
C ASP A 703 -16.28 35.20 4.95
N LYS A 704 -16.55 33.95 5.33
CA LYS A 704 -15.48 32.97 5.62
C LYS A 704 -15.89 31.55 5.29
N VAL A 705 -14.90 30.68 5.23
CA VAL A 705 -15.09 29.22 5.28
C VAL A 705 -14.37 28.63 6.48
N GLU A 706 -15.03 27.69 7.16
CA GLU A 706 -14.42 26.79 8.15
C GLU A 706 -14.32 25.40 7.55
N LEU A 707 -13.10 24.90 7.43
CA LEU A 707 -12.78 23.56 6.96
C LEU A 707 -12.56 22.66 8.17
N SER A 708 -12.95 21.40 8.07
CA SER A 708 -12.77 20.40 9.13
C SER A 708 -12.21 19.10 8.60
N ASP A 709 -11.38 18.46 9.42
CA ASP A 709 -10.98 17.08 9.26
C ASP A 709 -11.21 16.41 10.62
N SER A 710 -12.16 15.49 10.67
CA SER A 710 -12.55 14.75 11.87
C SER A 710 -11.57 13.63 12.22
N GLN A 711 -10.60 13.35 11.36
CA GLN A 711 -9.79 12.13 11.38
C GLN A 711 -8.29 12.39 11.51
N ASN A 712 -7.72 13.43 10.86
CA ASN A 712 -6.26 13.55 10.69
C ASN A 712 -5.67 14.89 11.16
N GLY A 713 -6.34 15.63 12.04
CA GLY A 713 -5.87 16.96 12.48
C GLY A 713 -6.47 18.08 11.66
N ALA A 714 -5.66 19.09 11.31
CA ALA A 714 -6.13 20.23 10.53
C ALA A 714 -6.21 19.87 9.04
N PRO A 715 -7.28 20.29 8.32
CA PRO A 715 -7.37 20.16 6.86
C PRO A 715 -6.16 20.72 6.13
N VAL A 716 -5.80 20.10 5.01
CA VAL A 716 -4.72 20.58 4.13
C VAL A 716 -5.29 21.50 3.07
N ILE A 717 -4.68 22.67 2.92
CA ILE A 717 -5.06 23.70 1.94
C ILE A 717 -3.77 24.19 1.28
N ASN A 718 -3.39 23.54 0.19
CA ASN A 718 -2.12 23.76 -0.50
C ASN A 718 -2.32 23.85 -2.02
N LYS A 719 -3.56 24.08 -2.47
CA LYS A 719 -3.91 24.09 -3.88
C LYS A 719 -4.93 25.17 -4.13
N VAL A 720 -4.73 25.92 -5.21
CA VAL A 720 -5.65 26.95 -5.68
C VAL A 720 -5.93 26.73 -7.15
N VAL A 721 -7.20 26.88 -7.53
CA VAL A 721 -7.65 26.72 -8.91
C VAL A 721 -8.25 28.04 -9.40
N TRP A 722 -7.69 28.58 -10.48
CA TRP A 722 -8.20 29.77 -11.15
C TRP A 722 -8.79 29.37 -12.49
N ASN A 723 -10.09 29.60 -12.68
CA ASN A 723 -10.72 29.50 -13.99
C ASN A 723 -10.15 30.55 -14.96
N ASP A 724 -10.32 30.36 -16.26
CA ASP A 724 -9.86 31.25 -17.33
C ASP A 724 -10.27 32.73 -17.13
N GLU A 725 -11.45 32.99 -16.54
CA GLU A 725 -11.99 34.31 -16.24
C GLU A 725 -11.57 34.88 -14.89
N ASN A 726 -10.78 34.15 -14.10
CA ASN A 726 -10.28 34.66 -12.83
C ASN A 726 -9.54 35.99 -13.06
N PRO A 727 -9.84 37.05 -12.27
CA PRO A 727 -9.29 38.38 -12.50
C PRO A 727 -7.76 38.45 -12.35
N ASN A 728 -7.11 37.46 -11.73
CA ASN A 728 -5.64 37.39 -11.63
C ASN A 728 -4.97 36.89 -12.92
N LEU A 729 -5.72 36.25 -13.83
CA LEU A 729 -5.25 35.90 -15.17
C LEU A 729 -5.37 37.13 -16.08
N LYS A 730 -4.36 38.00 -16.09
CA LYS A 730 -4.37 39.25 -16.86
C LYS A 730 -4.22 38.95 -18.36
N LYS A 731 -5.27 39.25 -19.12
CA LYS A 731 -5.33 39.06 -20.57
C LYS A 731 -4.88 40.34 -21.29
N PHE A 732 -3.92 40.21 -22.20
CA PHE A 732 -3.40 41.30 -23.01
C PHE A 732 -3.63 41.02 -24.49
N SER A 733 -4.05 42.06 -25.23
CA SER A 733 -4.56 41.96 -26.61
C SER A 733 -5.91 41.20 -26.68
N VAL A 734 -6.24 40.63 -27.83
CA VAL A 734 -7.53 39.98 -28.07
C VAL A 734 -7.54 38.58 -27.48
N TRP A 735 -8.39 38.37 -26.48
CA TRP A 735 -8.82 37.07 -25.97
C TRP A 735 -10.34 37.03 -25.99
N LYS A 736 -10.91 35.89 -26.38
CA LYS A 736 -12.35 35.69 -26.44
C LYS A 736 -12.73 34.59 -25.47
N HIS A 737 -13.59 34.91 -24.52
CA HIS A 737 -14.24 33.93 -23.67
C HIS A 737 -15.37 33.21 -24.43
N GLN A 738 -15.55 31.92 -24.18
CA GLN A 738 -16.52 31.09 -24.89
C GLN A 738 -16.97 29.90 -24.03
N SER A 739 -18.20 29.45 -24.23
CA SER A 739 -18.72 28.23 -23.60
C SER A 739 -18.19 26.98 -24.31
N VAL A 740 -17.53 26.11 -23.57
CA VAL A 740 -16.93 24.85 -24.02
C VAL A 740 -17.31 23.73 -23.04
N PRO A 741 -18.43 23.02 -23.29
CA PRO A 741 -18.85 21.94 -22.42
C PRO A 741 -17.78 20.85 -22.26
N GLY A 742 -17.46 20.51 -21.01
CA GLY A 742 -16.38 19.59 -20.62
C GLY A 742 -15.07 20.28 -20.22
N SER A 743 -14.94 21.59 -20.42
CA SER A 743 -13.89 22.43 -19.81
C SER A 743 -14.26 22.79 -18.37
N TYR A 744 -13.36 23.45 -17.64
CA TYR A 744 -13.58 23.82 -16.25
C TYR A 744 -14.66 24.91 -16.26
N HIS A 745 -15.68 24.79 -15.41
CA HIS A 745 -16.89 25.62 -15.51
C HIS A 745 -17.57 25.65 -16.90
N ASP A 746 -17.33 24.62 -17.73
CA ASP A 746 -17.84 24.51 -19.10
C ASP A 746 -17.49 25.74 -19.99
N ASP A 747 -16.35 26.39 -19.74
CA ASP A 747 -15.88 27.55 -20.50
C ASP A 747 -14.35 27.56 -20.72
N ASP A 748 -13.88 28.45 -21.60
CA ASP A 748 -12.46 28.77 -21.75
C ASP A 748 -12.23 30.18 -22.34
N SER A 749 -10.96 30.58 -22.37
CA SER A 749 -10.50 31.79 -23.05
C SER A 749 -9.53 31.47 -24.18
N SER A 750 -9.89 31.89 -25.39
CA SER A 750 -9.13 31.58 -26.60
C SER A 750 -8.56 32.81 -27.32
N SER A 751 -7.38 32.66 -27.92
CA SER A 751 -6.78 33.64 -28.81
C SER A 751 -5.97 33.00 -29.93
N ASN A 752 -6.04 33.59 -31.12
CA ASN A 752 -5.14 33.31 -32.25
C ASN A 752 -4.39 34.57 -32.68
N THR A 753 -4.37 35.61 -31.85
CA THR A 753 -3.75 36.90 -32.17
C THR A 753 -2.28 36.84 -31.81
N TRP A 754 -1.39 37.02 -32.80
CA TRP A 754 0.05 37.03 -32.57
C TRP A 754 0.44 38.03 -31.47
N LYS A 755 1.21 37.57 -30.49
CA LYS A 755 1.64 38.31 -29.27
C LYS A 755 0.54 38.64 -28.25
N ALA A 756 -0.70 38.18 -28.46
CA ALA A 756 -1.65 38.14 -27.36
C ALA A 756 -1.08 37.23 -26.26
N HIS A 757 -1.28 37.61 -25.00
CA HIS A 757 -0.76 36.82 -23.88
C HIS A 757 -1.68 36.88 -22.67
N ILE A 758 -1.56 35.83 -21.85
CA ILE A 758 -2.05 35.81 -20.47
C ILE A 758 -0.83 35.88 -19.56
N GLU A 759 -0.90 36.73 -18.54
CA GLU A 759 0.11 36.83 -17.50
C GLU A 759 -0.54 36.77 -16.12
N PHE A 760 0.07 36.03 -15.22
CA PHE A 760 -0.37 35.92 -13.83
C PHE A 760 0.83 35.72 -12.91
N SER A 761 0.63 36.05 -11.64
CA SER A 761 1.59 35.77 -10.57
C SER A 761 0.92 34.93 -9.49
N PHE A 762 1.66 34.01 -8.91
CA PHE A 762 1.22 33.16 -7.81
C PHE A 762 2.31 33.11 -6.73
N GLU A 763 1.94 32.79 -5.50
CA GLU A 763 2.87 32.56 -4.40
C GLU A 763 2.83 31.08 -4.04
N GLY A 764 3.90 30.35 -4.38
CA GLY A 764 3.91 28.90 -4.27
C GLY A 764 5.21 28.31 -4.78
N SER A 765 5.17 27.02 -5.09
CA SER A 765 6.29 26.21 -5.58
C SER A 765 5.99 25.53 -6.90
N ASN A 766 4.74 25.55 -7.39
CA ASN A 766 4.40 25.00 -8.70
C ASN A 766 3.14 25.65 -9.30
N ALA A 767 3.07 25.73 -10.63
CA ALA A 767 1.84 26.00 -11.36
C ALA A 767 1.69 25.14 -12.61
N VAL A 768 0.48 24.63 -12.82
CA VAL A 768 0.08 23.84 -14.00
C VAL A 768 -1.02 24.58 -14.74
N ILE A 769 -0.79 24.81 -16.03
CA ILE A 769 -1.73 25.46 -16.93
C ILE A 769 -2.46 24.40 -17.74
N TYR A 770 -3.79 24.43 -17.68
CA TYR A 770 -4.67 23.57 -18.44
C TYR A 770 -5.36 24.33 -19.57
N GLY A 771 -5.68 23.61 -20.63
CA GLY A 771 -6.37 24.16 -21.78
C GLY A 771 -6.80 23.10 -22.78
N LEU A 772 -7.26 23.56 -23.94
CA LEU A 772 -7.69 22.69 -25.04
C LEU A 772 -6.51 22.40 -25.96
N LYS A 773 -6.33 21.12 -26.31
CA LYS A 773 -5.52 20.70 -27.45
C LYS A 773 -6.42 20.26 -28.60
N GLY A 774 -6.09 20.62 -29.83
CA GLY A 774 -6.94 20.24 -30.96
C GLY A 774 -6.42 20.58 -32.36
N PRO A 775 -7.16 20.18 -33.41
CA PRO A 775 -6.71 20.27 -34.80
C PRO A 775 -6.49 21.70 -35.31
N TRP A 776 -6.98 22.71 -34.60
CA TRP A 776 -6.86 24.14 -34.94
C TRP A 776 -5.94 24.91 -33.98
N CYS A 777 -5.43 24.23 -32.95
CA CYS A 777 -4.57 24.84 -31.95
C CYS A 777 -3.14 25.02 -32.46
N GLY A 778 -2.48 26.07 -32.02
CA GLY A 778 -1.15 26.49 -32.44
C GLY A 778 -0.12 26.38 -31.34
N ARG A 779 0.96 27.14 -31.52
CA ARG A 779 2.07 27.18 -30.57
C ARG A 779 1.99 28.42 -29.70
N ALA A 780 2.47 28.30 -28.47
CA ALA A 780 2.67 29.43 -27.57
C ALA A 780 4.09 29.41 -27.01
N GLN A 781 4.54 30.56 -26.53
CA GLN A 781 5.78 30.72 -25.79
C GLN A 781 5.46 30.99 -24.32
N ILE A 782 6.09 30.24 -23.41
CA ILE A 782 5.93 30.38 -21.96
C ILE A 782 7.20 30.96 -21.37
N THR A 783 7.08 31.93 -20.46
CA THR A 783 8.17 32.36 -19.59
C THR A 783 7.76 32.27 -18.13
N VAL A 784 8.65 31.77 -17.27
CA VAL A 784 8.52 31.76 -15.82
C VAL A 784 9.61 32.69 -15.27
N ASP A 785 9.24 33.69 -14.46
CA ASP A 785 10.15 34.68 -13.85
C ASP A 785 11.08 35.40 -14.82
N GLY A 786 10.64 35.56 -16.07
CA GLY A 786 11.46 36.14 -17.14
C GLY A 786 12.66 35.29 -17.57
N ALA A 787 12.76 34.03 -17.11
CA ALA A 787 13.75 33.06 -17.54
C ALA A 787 13.58 32.66 -19.02
N ALA A 788 14.48 31.81 -19.52
CA ALA A 788 14.47 31.36 -20.91
C ALA A 788 13.12 30.74 -21.29
N ALA A 789 12.58 31.18 -22.42
CA ALA A 789 11.23 30.83 -22.80
C ALA A 789 11.12 29.38 -23.31
N ALA A 790 10.11 28.65 -22.82
CA ALA A 790 9.72 27.35 -23.35
C ALA A 790 8.72 27.52 -24.50
N ASP A 791 8.76 26.62 -25.48
CA ASP A 791 7.77 26.56 -26.54
C ASP A 791 6.78 25.43 -26.25
N ILE A 792 5.48 25.74 -26.25
CA ILE A 792 4.42 24.74 -26.18
C ILE A 792 3.72 24.61 -27.53
N ASP A 793 3.23 23.41 -27.82
CA ASP A 793 2.39 23.12 -28.96
C ASP A 793 1.06 22.52 -28.48
N ALA A 794 -0.03 23.25 -28.74
CA ALA A 794 -1.38 22.84 -28.37
C ALA A 794 -2.06 22.02 -29.49
N TYR A 795 -1.36 21.72 -30.59
CA TYR A 795 -1.91 20.85 -31.63
C TYR A 795 -2.17 19.42 -31.11
N ALA A 796 -3.32 18.87 -31.48
CA ALA A 796 -3.63 17.45 -31.43
C ALA A 796 -4.51 17.07 -32.63
N PRO A 797 -4.47 15.82 -33.12
CA PRO A 797 -5.29 15.37 -34.26
C PRO A 797 -6.78 15.31 -33.94
N GLU A 798 -7.16 15.30 -32.66
CA GLU A 798 -8.53 15.35 -32.16
C GLU A 798 -8.64 16.36 -31.02
N MET A 799 -9.86 16.82 -30.73
CA MET A 799 -10.12 17.77 -29.64
C MET A 799 -9.99 17.06 -28.29
N MET A 800 -9.16 17.61 -27.43
CA MET A 800 -8.88 17.12 -26.07
C MET A 800 -9.00 18.29 -25.11
N LEU A 801 -10.00 18.24 -24.22
CA LEU A 801 -10.23 19.24 -23.17
C LEU A 801 -9.37 18.94 -21.95
N GLN A 802 -9.21 19.90 -21.05
CA GLN A 802 -8.55 19.70 -19.74
C GLN A 802 -7.10 19.18 -19.85
N GLN A 803 -6.38 19.55 -20.90
CA GLN A 803 -5.02 19.07 -21.14
C GLN A 803 -3.99 19.99 -20.49
N VAL A 804 -2.95 19.39 -19.89
CA VAL A 804 -1.78 20.16 -19.45
C VAL A 804 -1.12 20.78 -20.69
N LEU A 805 -1.13 22.10 -20.73
CA LEU A 805 -0.41 22.89 -21.73
C LEU A 805 1.02 23.17 -21.28
N TYR A 806 1.21 23.43 -19.99
CA TYR A 806 2.51 23.64 -19.39
C TYR A 806 2.49 23.36 -17.89
N ASP A 807 3.59 22.81 -17.38
CA ASP A 807 3.89 22.63 -15.98
C ASP A 807 5.20 23.37 -15.70
N THR A 808 5.23 24.25 -14.70
CA THR A 808 6.46 24.95 -14.32
C THR A 808 7.53 24.02 -13.76
N GLY A 809 7.14 22.80 -13.35
CA GLY A 809 7.93 21.97 -12.45
C GLY A 809 8.02 22.59 -11.06
N THR A 810 8.89 22.04 -10.23
CA THR A 810 9.16 22.57 -8.89
C THR A 810 10.00 23.83 -8.96
N LEU A 811 9.52 24.88 -8.31
CA LEU A 811 10.17 26.17 -8.11
C LEU A 811 10.49 26.35 -6.62
N GLU A 812 11.45 27.23 -6.32
CA GLU A 812 11.71 27.64 -4.93
C GLU A 812 10.51 28.38 -4.36
N PRO A 813 10.05 28.08 -3.12
CA PRO A 813 8.88 28.74 -2.54
C PRO A 813 8.97 30.28 -2.60
N GLY A 814 8.02 30.90 -3.27
CA GLY A 814 7.98 32.35 -3.39
C GLY A 814 6.98 32.85 -4.43
N THR A 815 7.07 34.14 -4.74
CA THR A 815 6.25 34.74 -5.78
C THR A 815 6.85 34.50 -7.16
N HIS A 816 6.09 33.85 -8.04
CA HIS A 816 6.47 33.60 -9.43
C HIS A 816 5.54 34.31 -10.40
N THR A 817 6.03 34.60 -11.59
CA THR A 817 5.24 35.19 -12.69
C THR A 817 5.34 34.32 -13.94
N VAL A 818 4.17 33.93 -14.46
CA VAL A 818 4.07 33.12 -15.67
C VAL A 818 3.39 33.94 -16.77
N ARG A 819 3.96 33.90 -17.96
CA ARG A 819 3.39 34.52 -19.17
C ARG A 819 3.30 33.53 -20.31
N ILE A 820 2.11 33.42 -20.89
CA ILE A 820 1.80 32.57 -22.06
C ILE A 820 1.53 33.47 -23.26
N THR A 821 2.37 33.42 -24.28
CA THR A 821 2.30 34.30 -25.45
C THR A 821 1.99 33.53 -26.73
N VAL A 822 0.93 33.89 -27.43
CA VAL A 822 0.53 33.29 -28.71
C VAL A 822 1.61 33.55 -29.79
N LYS A 823 2.12 32.48 -30.38
CA LYS A 823 3.15 32.56 -31.44
C LYS A 823 2.54 32.81 -32.81
N ALA A 824 3.37 33.27 -33.75
CA ALA A 824 2.96 33.41 -35.14
C ALA A 824 2.88 32.04 -35.84
N GLU A 825 3.71 31.12 -35.39
CA GLU A 825 3.87 29.75 -35.90
C GLU A 825 2.80 28.81 -35.36
N LYS A 826 2.43 27.83 -36.18
CA LYS A 826 1.63 26.66 -35.82
C LYS A 826 2.34 25.41 -36.33
N SER A 827 1.97 24.23 -35.84
CA SER A 827 2.46 22.98 -36.41
C SER A 827 1.94 22.80 -37.85
N PRO A 828 2.71 22.13 -38.74
CA PRO A 828 2.33 21.97 -40.15
C PRO A 828 0.92 21.39 -40.33
N GLU A 829 0.57 20.43 -39.47
CA GLU A 829 -0.69 19.67 -39.47
C GLU A 829 -1.86 20.45 -38.86
N SER A 830 -1.61 21.52 -38.12
CA SER A 830 -2.67 22.33 -37.52
C SER A 830 -3.41 23.18 -38.56
N SER A 831 -4.73 23.29 -38.45
CA SER A 831 -5.56 24.16 -39.28
C SER A 831 -5.58 25.63 -38.80
N GLY A 832 -5.04 25.92 -37.63
CA GLY A 832 -5.09 27.25 -37.01
C GLY A 832 -3.91 27.52 -36.06
N ARG A 833 -4.00 28.61 -35.32
CA ARG A 833 -2.98 28.99 -34.32
C ARG A 833 -3.57 29.36 -32.96
N TRP A 834 -4.69 28.73 -32.62
CA TRP A 834 -5.41 29.05 -31.41
C TRP A 834 -4.67 28.54 -30.17
N VAL A 835 -4.69 29.33 -29.12
CA VAL A 835 -4.29 28.95 -27.77
C VAL A 835 -5.52 29.18 -26.91
N GLU A 836 -5.96 28.13 -26.23
CA GLU A 836 -7.20 28.12 -25.46
C GLU A 836 -6.85 27.70 -24.04
N ILE A 837 -7.01 28.63 -23.09
CA ILE A 837 -6.67 28.45 -21.68
C ILE A 837 -7.96 28.23 -20.91
N ASP A 838 -7.99 27.15 -20.14
CA ASP A 838 -9.15 26.67 -19.39
C ASP A 838 -9.00 27.03 -17.90
N ARG A 839 -7.91 26.57 -17.26
CA ARG A 839 -7.63 26.93 -15.87
C ARG A 839 -6.14 26.91 -15.55
N VAL A 840 -5.80 27.49 -14.41
CA VAL A 840 -4.49 27.37 -13.77
C VAL A 840 -4.66 26.76 -12.40
N VAL A 841 -3.83 25.77 -12.08
CA VAL A 841 -3.74 25.17 -10.75
C VAL A 841 -2.36 25.50 -10.20
N TRP A 842 -2.26 26.01 -8.97
CA TRP A 842 -0.97 26.26 -8.34
C TRP A 842 -0.98 25.82 -6.87
N GLN A 843 0.23 25.55 -6.36
CA GLN A 843 0.48 25.03 -5.02
C GLN A 843 1.62 25.79 -4.34
#